data_AF-A0A0N1LM65-F1
#
_entry.id   AF-A0A0N1LM65-F1
#
_cell.length_a   1.000
_cell.length_b   1.000
_cell.length_c   1.000
_cell.angle_alpha   90.00
_cell.angle_beta   90.00
_cell.angle_gamma   90.00
#
_symmetry.space_group_name_H-M   'P 1'
#
loop_
_entity.id
_entity.type
_entity.pdbx_description
1 polymer ?
#
loop_
_entity_poly.entity_id
_entity_poly.type
_entity_poly.pdbx_seq_one_letter_code
_entity_poly.pdbx_strand_id
1 'polypeptide(L)'
;MNSGSRWLRWEPHVHAPGTVLNDQFKGTDSWEEYLTKIEEATPAIRALGVTDYYLLDTYERVRSAKIDDGRLANVDLIFPNVELRLGFGTIKGNWVNCHLLVSPEDPDHVGAARRFLQQLTFDADEDRYTCTPGDLARLGSKVDPNLSGRAALVRGATQFKVSFEQLVEVYRAVAWARKNILIAVAGSEHDGTGGMRGESEGVLRAEVEKFAHVIFASSASQRDFWLGRRALSPAEIRSRYGALKPCLHGSDAHATDKVGTPDGNRYSWVKGAAQFDTLRQAVIDPEGRAFVGIIPPMRAIPSHVISRVEIKDATWAATPTLTLNPGLVAIIGARGSGKTALADAIAAGCDAASEHLSAASFLIRAGDLLRDASVELAWGTGDPTRRMLLDYEYDSELDGRFPRARYLSQKFVEELCSADGVTDALMDEIERVIFEAHPDKDGTFNFDELLSLRAARFDLAREREEEAIERLSDGIGAEREKKLRIVGLKQQLIQKEQTVKALQADRDKLIVKGSEERAERLTVIVNAMEKVRSNVRWFVTQETSVLALQDEVKAFRQNKAPEALRQIKANYVSARLEDSDWEAFLLEYHGDVDEALRAKLDKASKSAASWRGVPPTPPQDPTVSFIVSGHEPENMALATLEAEVSRLQGLINIDNETAKKFTALVRRIAEENTQIEALRASLADCEGAADRMRKLSDERQTTYLRVFEAILAKEHVLRDLYKPLVDRLQAAEGTLRKLSFSATRHADVGQWASLGEKLFDLRRVGDFKGKGSIAQWANRHMREAWETGDVAAIGEALKLFTEAWQEELTAVANVPANDAQAYRNWLMRFAKWLFSTEHVQIEYSINYEGTDITKLSPGTRGIVLLLLYLALDESDHRPLIIDQPEENLDPKSIFDELVSLFIAAKAKRQVIMVTHNANLVINTDADQIIVATAGTHSHGQLPPISYVSGGLEEAEMRRQVCDILEGGEAAFKERARRLRVRLER
;
A
#
# COMPACT_ATOMS: atom_id res chain seq x y z
N MET A 1 -40.71 2.40 1.87
CA MET A 1 -40.18 3.74 1.51
C MET A 1 -39.39 3.64 0.22
N ASN A 2 -39.15 4.77 -0.45
CA ASN A 2 -38.54 4.82 -1.77
C ASN A 2 -37.00 4.76 -1.64
N SER A 3 -36.34 3.82 -2.32
CA SER A 3 -34.87 3.66 -2.30
C SER A 3 -34.15 4.47 -3.38
N GLY A 4 -34.77 5.53 -3.91
CA GLY A 4 -34.23 6.35 -4.98
C GLY A 4 -34.11 5.63 -6.33
N SER A 5 -33.12 6.04 -7.11
CA SER A 5 -32.90 5.64 -8.49
C SER A 5 -32.50 4.17 -8.62
N ARG A 6 -33.34 3.39 -9.30
CA ARG A 6 -33.09 1.98 -9.61
C ARG A 6 -33.02 1.76 -11.12
N TRP A 7 -32.27 0.75 -11.55
CA TRP A 7 -32.31 0.32 -12.95
C TRP A 7 -33.65 -0.35 -13.23
N LEU A 8 -34.47 0.31 -14.04
CA LEU A 8 -35.76 -0.20 -14.49
C LEU A 8 -35.70 -0.51 -15.97
N ARG A 9 -36.41 -1.54 -16.42
CA ARG A 9 -36.56 -1.83 -17.85
C ARG A 9 -37.58 -0.88 -18.46
N TRP A 10 -37.18 -0.20 -19.51
CA TRP A 10 -38.00 0.70 -20.31
C TRP A 10 -38.20 0.10 -21.70
N GLU A 11 -39.36 0.36 -22.28
CA GLU A 11 -39.76 -0.02 -23.64
C GLU A 11 -40.15 1.27 -24.39
N PRO A 12 -39.18 2.10 -24.83
CA PRO A 12 -39.44 3.47 -25.28
C PRO A 12 -39.97 3.56 -26.72
N HIS A 13 -39.93 2.46 -27.47
CA HIS A 13 -40.33 2.41 -28.88
C HIS A 13 -41.02 1.07 -29.17
N VAL A 14 -42.35 1.10 -29.16
CA VAL A 14 -43.20 -0.03 -29.50
C VAL A 14 -44.50 0.48 -30.12
N HIS A 15 -44.90 -0.05 -31.28
CA HIS A 15 -46.17 0.29 -31.88
C HIS A 15 -47.29 -0.59 -31.31
N ALA A 16 -48.51 -0.06 -31.30
CA ALA A 16 -49.70 -0.76 -30.84
C ALA A 16 -50.63 -1.12 -32.02
N PRO A 17 -51.52 -2.12 -31.86
CA PRO A 17 -52.49 -2.49 -32.89
C PRO A 17 -53.30 -1.29 -33.35
N GLY A 18 -53.36 -1.05 -34.66
CA GLY A 18 -54.00 0.15 -35.18
C GLY A 18 -53.07 1.34 -35.43
N THR A 19 -51.75 1.21 -35.24
CA THR A 19 -50.74 2.17 -35.72
C THR A 19 -50.98 2.51 -37.20
N VAL A 20 -50.77 3.77 -37.61
CA VAL A 20 -51.20 4.20 -38.94
C VAL A 20 -50.32 3.65 -40.08
N LEU A 21 -49.03 3.38 -39.84
CA LEU A 21 -48.15 2.74 -40.84
C LEU A 21 -47.64 1.40 -40.32
N ASN A 22 -47.42 0.46 -41.25
CA ASN A 22 -46.85 -0.87 -40.98
C ASN A 22 -47.61 -1.68 -39.91
N ASP A 23 -48.93 -1.51 -39.78
CA ASP A 23 -49.75 -2.29 -38.86
C ASP A 23 -49.85 -3.77 -39.29
N GLN A 24 -49.13 -4.66 -38.60
CA GLN A 24 -49.10 -6.10 -38.88
C GLN A 24 -49.76 -6.91 -37.75
N PHE A 25 -50.46 -6.26 -36.83
CA PHE A 25 -51.25 -6.92 -35.80
C PHE A 25 -52.50 -7.55 -36.45
N LYS A 26 -52.56 -8.88 -36.47
CA LYS A 26 -53.62 -9.65 -37.14
C LYS A 26 -54.57 -10.25 -36.10
N GLY A 27 -55.87 -10.21 -36.37
CA GLY A 27 -56.89 -10.84 -35.53
C GLY A 27 -57.75 -9.84 -34.73
N THR A 28 -58.93 -10.31 -34.31
CA THR A 28 -59.92 -9.50 -33.57
C THR A 28 -59.46 -9.18 -32.15
N ASP A 29 -58.62 -10.03 -31.57
CA ASP A 29 -58.18 -9.95 -30.17
C ASP A 29 -56.78 -9.32 -30.02
N SER A 30 -56.25 -8.73 -31.10
CA SER A 30 -54.89 -8.17 -31.18
C SER A 30 -54.56 -7.16 -30.07
N TRP A 31 -55.54 -6.40 -29.60
CA TRP A 31 -55.39 -5.48 -28.47
C TRP A 31 -55.20 -6.20 -27.13
N GLU A 32 -55.96 -7.26 -26.88
CA GLU A 32 -55.84 -8.07 -25.67
C GLU A 32 -54.51 -8.81 -25.63
N GLU A 33 -54.10 -9.39 -26.76
CA GLU A 33 -52.80 -10.05 -26.89
C GLU A 33 -51.63 -9.08 -26.68
N TYR A 34 -51.71 -7.87 -27.26
CA TYR A 34 -50.69 -6.83 -27.10
C TYR A 34 -50.50 -6.44 -25.62
N LEU A 35 -51.58 -6.15 -24.91
CA LEU A 35 -51.53 -5.77 -23.48
C LEU A 35 -51.00 -6.91 -22.62
N THR A 36 -51.46 -8.14 -22.88
CA THR A 36 -51.03 -9.34 -22.15
C THR A 36 -49.53 -9.60 -22.35
N LYS A 37 -49.01 -9.43 -23.58
CA LYS A 37 -47.57 -9.55 -23.86
C LYS A 37 -46.71 -8.56 -23.06
N ILE A 38 -47.19 -7.34 -22.86
CA ILE A 38 -46.49 -6.35 -22.04
C ILE A 38 -46.52 -6.75 -20.56
N GLU A 39 -47.66 -7.24 -20.06
CA GLU A 39 -47.84 -7.68 -18.67
C GLU A 39 -46.97 -8.90 -18.33
N GLU A 40 -46.82 -9.82 -19.27
CA GLU A 40 -46.02 -11.06 -19.15
C GLU A 40 -44.53 -10.87 -19.48
N ALA A 41 -44.13 -9.69 -19.97
CA ALA A 41 -42.76 -9.43 -20.38
C ALA A 41 -41.76 -9.65 -19.23
N THR A 42 -40.69 -10.40 -19.49
CA THR A 42 -39.63 -10.68 -18.51
C THR A 42 -38.27 -10.28 -19.08
N PRO A 43 -37.48 -9.41 -18.42
CA PRO A 43 -37.79 -8.67 -17.19
C PRO A 43 -38.99 -7.73 -17.34
N ALA A 44 -39.69 -7.43 -16.25
CA ALA A 44 -40.92 -6.61 -16.28
C ALA A 44 -40.68 -5.21 -16.87
N ILE A 45 -41.52 -4.79 -17.82
CA ILE A 45 -41.50 -3.44 -18.38
C ILE A 45 -42.10 -2.48 -17.36
N ARG A 46 -41.33 -1.47 -16.93
CA ARG A 46 -41.78 -0.47 -15.94
C ARG A 46 -42.18 0.87 -16.57
N ALA A 47 -41.69 1.14 -17.77
CA ALA A 47 -42.05 2.34 -18.53
C ALA A 47 -42.24 2.01 -20.00
N LEU A 48 -43.30 2.54 -20.61
CA LEU A 48 -43.76 2.22 -21.96
C LEU A 48 -43.94 3.49 -22.80
N GLY A 49 -43.14 3.61 -23.86
CA GLY A 49 -43.26 4.62 -24.90
C GLY A 49 -44.11 4.11 -26.06
N VAL A 50 -45.39 4.46 -26.07
CA VAL A 50 -46.33 3.98 -27.10
C VAL A 50 -46.11 4.78 -28.38
N THR A 51 -45.74 4.08 -29.45
CA THR A 51 -45.29 4.71 -30.69
C THR A 51 -46.38 4.70 -31.76
N ASP A 52 -46.61 5.87 -32.37
CA ASP A 52 -47.49 6.00 -33.52
C ASP A 52 -46.89 6.99 -34.53
N TYR A 53 -47.20 6.82 -35.80
CA TYR A 53 -46.71 7.73 -36.83
C TYR A 53 -47.60 8.96 -36.88
N TYR A 54 -47.03 10.14 -36.63
CA TYR A 54 -47.72 11.45 -36.72
C TYR A 54 -48.93 11.65 -35.78
N LEU A 55 -49.39 10.61 -35.09
CA LEU A 55 -50.65 10.54 -34.36
C LEU A 55 -50.43 10.15 -32.89
N LEU A 56 -51.51 10.13 -32.12
CA LEU A 56 -51.52 9.79 -30.68
C LEU A 56 -52.61 8.78 -30.32
N ASP A 57 -53.37 8.30 -31.32
CA ASP A 57 -54.61 7.55 -31.09
C ASP A 57 -54.34 6.20 -30.39
N THR A 58 -53.26 5.51 -30.77
CA THR A 58 -52.85 4.26 -30.10
C THR A 58 -52.37 4.48 -28.67
N TYR A 59 -51.64 5.58 -28.39
CA TYR A 59 -51.26 5.97 -27.03
C TYR A 59 -52.47 6.22 -26.15
N GLU A 60 -53.45 6.98 -26.65
CA GLU A 60 -54.68 7.27 -25.89
C GLU A 60 -55.42 5.99 -25.52
N ARG A 61 -55.48 5.01 -26.43
CA ARG A 61 -56.11 3.72 -26.16
C ARG A 61 -55.34 2.87 -25.14
N VAL A 62 -54.01 2.82 -25.23
CA VAL A 62 -53.18 2.15 -24.21
C VAL A 62 -53.34 2.84 -22.84
N ARG A 63 -53.38 4.17 -22.82
CA ARG A 63 -53.61 4.96 -21.61
C ARG A 63 -54.98 4.67 -20.99
N SER A 64 -56.04 4.61 -21.80
CA SER A 64 -57.38 4.21 -21.33
C SER A 64 -57.39 2.78 -20.80
N ALA A 65 -56.74 1.82 -21.47
CA ALA A 65 -56.64 0.46 -20.94
C ALA A 65 -55.98 0.41 -19.55
N LYS A 66 -54.97 1.27 -19.30
CA LYS A 66 -54.34 1.37 -17.97
C LYS A 66 -55.24 2.06 -16.93
N ILE A 67 -55.84 3.19 -17.28
CA ILE A 67 -56.57 4.05 -16.32
C ILE A 67 -57.99 3.54 -16.07
N ASP A 68 -58.70 3.18 -17.13
CA ASP A 68 -60.13 2.85 -17.12
C ASP A 68 -60.35 1.35 -16.91
N ASP A 69 -59.54 0.49 -17.56
CA ASP A 69 -59.70 -0.98 -17.53
C ASP A 69 -58.78 -1.68 -16.50
N GLY A 70 -57.90 -0.94 -15.83
CA GLY A 70 -56.99 -1.46 -14.79
C GLY A 70 -55.87 -2.39 -15.29
N ARG A 71 -55.58 -2.38 -16.60
CA ARG A 71 -54.50 -3.19 -17.22
C ARG A 71 -53.13 -2.58 -16.96
N LEU A 72 -52.08 -3.32 -17.31
CA LEU A 72 -50.67 -2.89 -17.25
C LEU A 72 -50.25 -2.50 -15.82
N ALA A 73 -50.66 -3.29 -14.81
CA ALA A 73 -50.42 -3.00 -13.40
C ALA A 73 -48.91 -2.85 -13.04
N ASN A 74 -48.04 -3.55 -13.76
CA ASN A 74 -46.59 -3.50 -13.56
C ASN A 74 -45.87 -2.39 -14.34
N VAL A 75 -46.57 -1.67 -15.23
CA VAL A 75 -46.03 -0.53 -16.00
C VAL A 75 -46.36 0.75 -15.24
N ASP A 76 -45.39 1.37 -14.59
CA ASP A 76 -45.61 2.59 -13.79
C ASP A 76 -45.81 3.83 -14.65
N LEU A 77 -45.11 3.93 -15.78
CA LEU A 77 -45.11 5.08 -16.67
C LEU A 77 -45.54 4.70 -18.09
N ILE A 78 -46.50 5.43 -18.64
CA ILE A 78 -46.86 5.36 -20.06
C ILE A 78 -46.74 6.76 -20.65
N PHE A 79 -46.04 6.90 -21.76
CA PHE A 79 -45.85 8.18 -22.44
C PHE A 79 -45.98 8.04 -23.96
N PRO A 80 -46.39 9.10 -24.69
CA PRO A 80 -46.45 9.06 -26.14
C PRO A 80 -45.06 9.19 -26.77
N ASN A 81 -44.81 8.39 -27.80
CA ASN A 81 -43.70 8.53 -28.73
C ASN A 81 -44.26 8.80 -30.13
N VAL A 82 -44.18 10.02 -30.64
CA VAL A 82 -44.67 10.32 -32.00
C VAL A 82 -43.54 10.18 -32.99
N GLU A 83 -43.66 9.24 -33.92
CA GLU A 83 -42.68 9.00 -34.97
C GLU A 83 -42.98 9.85 -36.21
N LEU A 84 -41.96 10.56 -36.69
CA LEU A 84 -41.99 11.44 -37.84
C LEU A 84 -40.96 10.98 -38.86
N ARG A 85 -41.32 10.98 -40.15
CA ARG A 85 -40.34 10.84 -41.24
C ARG A 85 -39.86 12.21 -41.71
N LEU A 86 -38.54 12.40 -41.71
CA LEU A 86 -37.92 13.62 -42.21
C LEU A 86 -37.91 13.66 -43.75
N GLY A 87 -37.85 14.86 -44.33
CA GLY A 87 -37.86 15.11 -45.78
C GLY A 87 -36.61 14.66 -46.56
N PHE A 88 -35.72 13.89 -45.93
CA PHE A 88 -34.53 13.31 -46.55
C PHE A 88 -34.38 11.85 -46.11
N GLY A 89 -33.65 11.08 -46.91
CA GLY A 89 -33.54 9.64 -46.74
C GLY A 89 -32.11 9.12 -46.64
N THR A 90 -32.00 7.81 -46.48
CA THR A 90 -30.76 7.05 -46.56
C THR A 90 -30.42 6.77 -48.02
N ILE A 91 -29.18 6.36 -48.28
CA ILE A 91 -28.71 5.98 -49.64
C ILE A 91 -29.56 4.85 -50.24
N LYS A 92 -30.19 4.03 -49.41
CA LYS A 92 -31.09 2.94 -49.85
C LYS A 92 -32.52 3.39 -50.15
N GLY A 93 -32.81 4.69 -50.07
CA GLY A 93 -34.13 5.25 -50.38
C GLY A 93 -35.16 5.16 -49.24
N ASN A 94 -34.74 4.77 -48.03
CA ASN A 94 -35.58 4.82 -46.84
C ASN A 94 -35.56 6.22 -46.21
N TRP A 95 -36.57 6.58 -45.44
CA TRP A 95 -36.63 7.89 -44.76
C TRP A 95 -35.97 7.83 -43.39
N VAL A 96 -35.41 8.95 -42.93
CA VAL A 96 -34.86 9.06 -41.58
C VAL A 96 -35.98 9.34 -40.58
N ASN A 97 -36.09 8.51 -39.54
CA ASN A 97 -37.09 8.64 -38.50
C ASN A 97 -36.61 9.52 -37.33
N CYS A 98 -37.49 10.43 -36.90
CA CYS A 98 -37.35 11.30 -35.74
C CYS A 98 -38.53 11.07 -34.80
N HIS A 99 -38.27 11.03 -33.51
CA HIS A 99 -39.23 10.66 -32.48
C HIS A 99 -39.42 11.80 -31.50
N LEU A 100 -40.68 12.10 -31.19
CA LEU A 100 -41.06 13.06 -30.17
C LEU A 100 -41.52 12.27 -28.93
N LEU A 101 -40.64 12.13 -27.94
CA LEU A 101 -40.99 11.55 -26.65
C LEU A 101 -41.64 12.63 -25.80
N VAL A 102 -42.95 12.51 -25.54
CA VAL A 102 -43.74 13.56 -24.89
C VAL A 102 -43.92 13.23 -23.41
N SER A 103 -43.72 14.21 -22.53
CA SER A 103 -43.97 14.06 -21.11
C SER A 103 -45.48 13.98 -20.83
N PRO A 104 -45.96 12.94 -20.12
CA PRO A 104 -47.34 12.84 -19.69
C PRO A 104 -47.66 13.66 -18.42
N GLU A 105 -46.67 14.38 -17.87
CA GLU A 105 -46.81 15.15 -16.61
C GLU A 105 -47.81 16.31 -16.72
N ASP A 106 -47.95 16.89 -17.92
CA ASP A 106 -48.98 17.91 -18.18
C ASP A 106 -50.34 17.22 -18.39
N PRO A 107 -51.40 17.54 -17.63
CA PRO A 107 -52.71 16.95 -17.83
C PRO A 107 -53.28 17.10 -19.26
N ASP A 108 -52.91 18.17 -19.98
CA ASP A 108 -53.29 18.40 -21.40
C ASP A 108 -52.17 18.01 -22.39
N HIS A 109 -51.25 17.11 -22.01
CA HIS A 109 -50.14 16.73 -22.88
C HIS A 109 -50.57 16.23 -24.26
N VAL A 110 -51.68 15.50 -24.36
CA VAL A 110 -52.25 15.03 -25.64
C VAL A 110 -52.69 16.22 -26.49
N GLY A 111 -53.50 17.12 -25.95
CA GLY A 111 -53.99 18.30 -26.67
C GLY A 111 -52.86 19.23 -27.08
N ALA A 112 -51.88 19.43 -26.19
CA ALA A 112 -50.70 20.25 -26.47
C ALA A 112 -49.79 19.61 -27.54
N ALA A 113 -49.59 18.29 -27.51
CA ALA A 113 -48.86 17.58 -28.56
C ALA A 113 -49.59 17.66 -29.91
N ARG A 114 -50.92 17.50 -29.96
CA ARG A 114 -51.71 17.70 -31.19
C ARG A 114 -51.57 19.13 -31.76
N ARG A 115 -51.60 20.15 -30.90
CA ARG A 115 -51.37 21.56 -31.30
C ARG A 115 -49.95 21.83 -31.78
N PHE A 116 -48.96 21.11 -31.24
CA PHE A 116 -47.59 21.15 -31.75
C PHE A 116 -47.49 20.51 -33.13
N LEU A 117 -48.04 19.30 -33.29
CA LEU A 117 -48.03 18.57 -34.56
C LEU A 117 -48.73 19.36 -35.67
N GLN A 118 -49.87 20.00 -35.39
CA GLN A 118 -50.60 20.82 -36.37
C GLN A 118 -49.76 21.96 -36.99
N GLN A 119 -48.70 22.41 -36.34
CA GLN A 119 -47.79 23.44 -36.88
C GLN A 119 -46.76 22.88 -37.86
N LEU A 120 -46.58 21.56 -37.91
CA LEU A 120 -45.78 20.89 -38.93
C LEU A 120 -46.60 20.77 -40.21
N THR A 121 -46.04 21.19 -41.33
CA THR A 121 -46.75 21.27 -42.61
C THR A 121 -45.98 20.59 -43.73
N PHE A 122 -46.72 20.12 -44.72
CA PHE A 122 -46.21 19.54 -45.95
C PHE A 122 -46.90 20.21 -47.13
N ASP A 123 -46.12 20.80 -48.03
CA ASP A 123 -46.63 21.49 -49.22
C ASP A 123 -46.54 20.53 -50.42
N ALA A 124 -47.67 20.27 -51.09
CA ALA A 124 -47.76 19.38 -52.26
C ALA A 124 -48.97 19.74 -53.14
N ASP A 125 -48.86 19.55 -54.45
CA ASP A 125 -49.95 19.80 -55.42
C ASP A 125 -50.62 21.19 -55.28
N GLU A 126 -49.80 22.23 -55.11
CA GLU A 126 -50.22 23.64 -54.90
C GLU A 126 -51.07 23.87 -53.63
N ASP A 127 -51.05 22.92 -52.69
CA ASP A 127 -51.80 22.97 -51.43
C ASP A 127 -50.88 22.72 -50.23
N ARG A 128 -51.35 23.09 -49.04
CA ARG A 128 -50.65 22.93 -47.76
C ARG A 128 -51.44 21.99 -46.87
N TYR A 129 -50.77 20.97 -46.35
CA TYR A 129 -51.33 19.99 -45.43
C TYR A 129 -50.68 20.13 -44.05
N THR A 130 -51.48 20.15 -42.99
CA THR A 130 -50.99 20.13 -41.61
C THR A 130 -50.89 18.70 -41.09
N CYS A 131 -50.05 18.46 -40.08
CA CYS A 131 -49.92 17.15 -39.44
C CYS A 131 -51.13 16.88 -38.51
N THR A 132 -52.31 16.70 -39.10
CA THR A 132 -53.55 16.34 -38.41
C THR A 132 -54.20 15.14 -39.12
N PRO A 133 -54.97 14.29 -38.42
CA PRO A 133 -55.64 13.15 -39.06
C PRO A 133 -56.47 13.55 -40.29
N GLY A 134 -57.18 14.68 -40.19
CA GLY A 134 -58.01 15.19 -41.28
C GLY A 134 -57.21 15.59 -42.51
N ASP A 135 -56.12 16.35 -42.35
CA ASP A 135 -55.28 16.77 -43.47
C ASP A 135 -54.41 15.65 -44.02
N LEU A 136 -53.98 14.70 -43.18
CA LEU A 136 -53.31 13.48 -43.66
C LEU A 136 -54.28 12.67 -44.53
N ALA A 137 -55.53 12.45 -44.11
CA ALA A 137 -56.53 11.80 -44.95
C ALA A 137 -56.80 12.59 -46.24
N ARG A 138 -56.89 13.93 -46.16
CA ARG A 138 -57.06 14.81 -47.33
C ARG A 138 -55.91 14.68 -48.33
N LEU A 139 -54.67 14.65 -47.87
CA LEU A 139 -53.47 14.40 -48.69
C LEU A 139 -53.56 13.02 -49.36
N GLY A 140 -53.94 11.99 -48.60
CA GLY A 140 -54.09 10.64 -49.14
C GLY A 140 -55.15 10.52 -50.24
N SER A 141 -56.33 11.13 -50.04
CA SER A 141 -57.38 11.20 -51.05
C SER A 141 -57.00 12.07 -52.26
N LYS A 142 -56.13 13.07 -52.07
CA LYS A 142 -55.58 13.85 -53.20
C LYS A 142 -54.65 12.99 -54.05
N VAL A 143 -53.79 12.19 -53.42
CA VAL A 143 -52.86 11.28 -54.10
C VAL A 143 -53.58 10.10 -54.75
N ASP A 144 -54.63 9.57 -54.14
CA ASP A 144 -55.50 8.54 -54.72
C ASP A 144 -56.98 8.83 -54.39
N PRO A 145 -57.75 9.37 -55.34
CA PRO A 145 -59.16 9.75 -55.15
C PRO A 145 -60.09 8.59 -54.77
N ASN A 146 -59.67 7.34 -54.97
CA ASN A 146 -60.49 6.17 -54.62
C ASN A 146 -60.38 5.78 -53.15
N LEU A 147 -59.44 6.37 -52.40
CA LEU A 147 -59.25 6.09 -50.99
C LEU A 147 -60.10 7.03 -50.11
N SER A 148 -60.68 6.47 -49.05
CA SER A 148 -61.41 7.22 -48.02
C SER A 148 -61.12 6.65 -46.63
N GLY A 149 -61.51 7.40 -45.59
CA GLY A 149 -61.36 6.99 -44.20
C GLY A 149 -59.91 6.61 -43.83
N ARG A 150 -59.73 5.48 -43.15
CA ARG A 150 -58.42 4.99 -42.72
C ARG A 150 -57.46 4.74 -43.88
N ALA A 151 -57.94 4.23 -45.03
CA ALA A 151 -57.07 3.96 -46.17
C ALA A 151 -56.45 5.25 -46.76
N ALA A 152 -57.25 6.32 -46.82
CA ALA A 152 -56.75 7.65 -47.19
C ALA A 152 -55.75 8.17 -46.15
N LEU A 153 -56.04 8.03 -44.86
CA LEU A 153 -55.13 8.42 -43.78
C LEU A 153 -53.76 7.73 -43.89
N VAL A 154 -53.72 6.40 -44.07
CA VAL A 154 -52.47 5.63 -44.26
C VAL A 154 -51.71 6.13 -45.48
N ARG A 155 -52.41 6.35 -46.60
CA ARG A 155 -51.78 6.85 -47.84
C ARG A 155 -51.17 8.23 -47.62
N GLY A 156 -51.88 9.14 -46.97
CA GLY A 156 -51.39 10.48 -46.66
C GLY A 156 -50.21 10.48 -45.69
N ALA A 157 -50.29 9.71 -44.59
CA ALA A 157 -49.18 9.53 -43.67
C ALA A 157 -47.93 8.95 -44.36
N THR A 158 -48.11 8.09 -45.37
CA THR A 158 -47.00 7.59 -46.19
C THR A 158 -46.32 8.72 -46.97
N GLN A 159 -47.08 9.69 -47.50
CA GLN A 159 -46.56 10.81 -48.29
C GLN A 159 -46.02 11.96 -47.43
N PHE A 160 -46.64 12.24 -46.29
CA PHE A 160 -46.29 13.38 -45.45
C PHE A 160 -44.84 13.26 -44.95
N LYS A 161 -44.03 14.31 -45.15
CA LYS A 161 -42.64 14.38 -44.64
C LYS A 161 -42.42 15.70 -43.95
N VAL A 162 -41.71 15.67 -42.83
CA VAL A 162 -41.41 16.85 -42.03
C VAL A 162 -40.06 17.41 -42.44
N SER A 163 -39.99 18.70 -42.78
CA SER A 163 -38.70 19.38 -42.94
C SER A 163 -38.00 19.47 -41.57
N PHE A 164 -36.71 19.15 -41.54
CA PHE A 164 -35.93 19.24 -40.32
C PHE A 164 -35.80 20.68 -39.83
N GLU A 165 -35.61 21.63 -40.76
CA GLU A 165 -35.54 23.06 -40.48
C GLU A 165 -36.84 23.55 -39.83
N GLN A 166 -37.99 23.16 -40.40
CA GLN A 166 -39.29 23.48 -39.82
C GLN A 166 -39.46 22.87 -38.41
N LEU A 167 -39.09 21.61 -38.22
CA LEU A 167 -39.18 20.97 -36.91
C LEU A 167 -38.37 21.72 -35.85
N VAL A 168 -37.13 22.11 -36.19
CA VAL A 168 -36.26 22.88 -35.30
C VAL A 168 -36.86 24.25 -34.99
N GLU A 169 -37.38 24.96 -35.99
CA GLU A 169 -38.00 26.28 -35.82
C GLU A 169 -39.22 26.21 -34.90
N VAL A 170 -40.17 25.31 -35.19
CA VAL A 170 -41.40 25.14 -34.40
C VAL A 170 -41.08 24.67 -32.98
N TYR A 171 -40.16 23.71 -32.82
CA TYR A 171 -39.72 23.26 -31.50
C TYR A 171 -39.14 24.40 -30.66
N ARG A 172 -38.28 25.24 -31.25
CA ARG A 172 -37.68 26.38 -30.53
C ARG A 172 -38.68 27.48 -30.20
N ALA A 173 -39.65 27.72 -31.09
CA ALA A 173 -40.69 28.73 -30.89
C ALA A 173 -41.68 28.34 -29.78
N VAL A 174 -42.00 27.06 -29.64
CA VAL A 174 -43.01 26.58 -28.67
C VAL A 174 -42.35 26.25 -27.33
N ALA A 175 -42.52 27.13 -26.33
CA ALA A 175 -41.98 26.93 -24.98
C ALA A 175 -42.46 25.62 -24.31
N TRP A 176 -43.71 25.21 -24.56
CA TRP A 176 -44.26 23.95 -24.06
C TRP A 176 -43.51 22.75 -24.63
N ALA A 177 -43.20 22.75 -25.93
CA ALA A 177 -42.46 21.69 -26.60
C ALA A 177 -41.05 21.54 -26.01
N ARG A 178 -40.31 22.64 -25.83
CA ARG A 178 -38.98 22.62 -25.19
C ARG A 178 -38.98 22.09 -23.76
N LYS A 179 -40.11 22.20 -23.05
CA LYS A 179 -40.23 21.72 -21.66
C LYS A 179 -40.65 20.24 -21.59
N ASN A 180 -41.48 19.80 -22.54
CA ASN A 180 -42.22 18.55 -22.43
C ASN A 180 -41.90 17.53 -23.53
N ILE A 181 -41.12 17.87 -24.55
CA ILE A 181 -40.76 16.93 -25.62
C ILE A 181 -39.25 16.71 -25.61
N LEU A 182 -38.83 15.45 -25.55
CA LEU A 182 -37.47 15.03 -25.85
C LEU A 182 -37.42 14.48 -27.27
N ILE A 183 -36.47 14.97 -28.06
CA ILE A 183 -36.23 14.52 -29.44
C ILE A 183 -35.33 13.29 -29.42
N ALA A 184 -35.77 12.19 -30.03
CA ALA A 184 -34.94 11.01 -30.28
C ALA A 184 -34.80 10.77 -31.79
N VAL A 185 -33.68 10.21 -32.24
CA VAL A 185 -33.48 9.87 -33.65
C VAL A 185 -32.98 8.45 -33.82
N ALA A 186 -33.44 7.77 -34.86
CA ALA A 186 -32.98 6.42 -35.17
C ALA A 186 -31.50 6.45 -35.59
N GLY A 187 -30.66 5.64 -34.94
CA GLY A 187 -29.25 5.47 -35.26
C GLY A 187 -28.97 4.36 -36.28
N SER A 188 -30.01 3.67 -36.77
CA SER A 188 -29.88 2.53 -37.68
C SER A 188 -29.31 2.93 -39.05
N GLU A 189 -28.78 1.96 -39.80
CA GLU A 189 -28.40 2.17 -41.21
C GLU A 189 -29.60 2.05 -42.18
N HIS A 190 -30.72 1.52 -41.69
CA HIS A 190 -31.90 1.23 -42.51
C HIS A 190 -32.76 2.49 -42.68
N ASP A 191 -33.18 3.09 -41.57
CA ASP A 191 -34.13 4.20 -41.44
C ASP A 191 -33.65 5.27 -40.45
N GLY A 192 -32.35 5.24 -40.14
CA GLY A 192 -31.71 6.17 -39.22
C GLY A 192 -30.59 6.99 -39.86
N THR A 193 -30.00 7.86 -39.05
CA THR A 193 -28.90 8.74 -39.45
C THR A 193 -27.65 7.96 -39.88
N GLY A 194 -27.48 6.71 -39.45
CA GLY A 194 -26.39 5.83 -39.85
C GLY A 194 -26.37 5.47 -41.34
N GLY A 195 -27.54 5.59 -42.01
CA GLY A 195 -27.71 5.36 -43.45
C GLY A 195 -27.43 6.58 -44.33
N MET A 196 -27.20 7.77 -43.73
CA MET A 196 -26.82 9.00 -44.43
C MET A 196 -25.29 9.03 -44.59
N ARG A 197 -24.78 8.53 -45.72
CA ARG A 197 -23.32 8.38 -45.97
C ARG A 197 -22.82 9.15 -47.19
N GLY A 198 -23.66 9.96 -47.83
CA GLY A 198 -23.22 10.86 -48.91
C GLY A 198 -22.34 12.00 -48.37
N GLU A 199 -21.40 12.47 -49.18
CA GLU A 199 -20.47 13.55 -48.82
C GLU A 199 -21.20 14.88 -48.50
N SER A 200 -22.33 15.14 -49.18
CA SER A 200 -23.25 16.26 -48.91
C SER A 200 -24.17 16.05 -47.72
N GLU A 201 -24.41 14.81 -47.30
CA GLU A 201 -25.35 14.43 -46.24
C GLU A 201 -24.70 14.44 -44.85
N GLY A 202 -23.36 14.44 -44.78
CA GLY A 202 -22.61 14.39 -43.52
C GLY A 202 -22.84 15.60 -42.60
N VAL A 203 -23.04 16.79 -43.17
CA VAL A 203 -23.34 18.02 -42.40
C VAL A 203 -24.76 17.97 -41.86
N LEU A 204 -25.74 17.63 -42.70
CA LEU A 204 -27.14 17.52 -42.29
C LEU A 204 -27.34 16.45 -41.21
N ARG A 205 -26.69 15.29 -41.38
CA ARG A 205 -26.64 14.24 -40.36
C ARG A 205 -26.15 14.77 -39.01
N ALA A 206 -25.04 15.51 -39.01
CA ALA A 206 -24.46 16.04 -37.78
C ALA A 206 -25.41 17.04 -37.08
N GLU A 207 -26.12 17.87 -37.85
CA GLU A 207 -27.11 18.80 -37.30
C GLU A 207 -28.33 18.09 -36.68
N VAL A 208 -28.81 17.01 -37.32
CA VAL A 208 -29.90 16.17 -36.78
C VAL A 208 -29.46 15.50 -35.47
N GLU A 209 -28.28 14.88 -35.46
CA GLU A 209 -27.71 14.22 -34.28
C GLU A 209 -27.41 15.22 -33.16
N LYS A 210 -27.05 16.46 -33.49
CA LYS A 210 -26.85 17.56 -32.52
C LYS A 210 -28.17 18.02 -31.91
N PHE A 211 -29.25 18.10 -32.70
CA PHE A 211 -30.59 18.47 -32.24
C PHE A 211 -31.26 17.38 -31.39
N ALA A 212 -30.93 16.11 -31.64
CA ALA A 212 -31.44 14.99 -30.87
C ALA A 212 -30.96 15.02 -29.40
N HIS A 213 -31.82 14.65 -28.47
CA HIS A 213 -31.48 14.44 -27.06
C HIS A 213 -31.12 12.98 -26.79
N VAL A 214 -31.73 12.04 -27.53
CA VAL A 214 -31.56 10.59 -27.37
C VAL A 214 -31.27 9.96 -28.74
N ILE A 215 -30.45 8.91 -28.76
CA ILE A 215 -30.20 8.11 -29.98
C ILE A 215 -30.84 6.74 -29.81
N PHE A 216 -31.75 6.37 -30.71
CA PHE A 216 -32.28 5.01 -30.76
C PHE A 216 -31.28 4.07 -31.43
N ALA A 217 -30.51 3.39 -30.60
CA ALA A 217 -29.40 2.54 -31.00
C ALA A 217 -29.21 1.40 -29.99
N SER A 218 -29.02 0.19 -30.52
CA SER A 218 -28.92 -1.03 -29.71
C SER A 218 -27.52 -1.62 -29.64
N SER A 219 -26.58 -1.15 -30.46
CA SER A 219 -25.22 -1.70 -30.51
C SER A 219 -24.31 -1.08 -29.43
N ALA A 220 -23.47 -1.92 -28.81
CA ALA A 220 -22.45 -1.46 -27.87
C ALA A 220 -21.52 -0.41 -28.51
N SER A 221 -21.17 -0.61 -29.79
CA SER A 221 -20.36 0.35 -30.57
C SER A 221 -20.95 1.75 -30.61
N GLN A 222 -22.26 1.88 -30.88
CA GLN A 222 -22.91 3.19 -30.96
C GLN A 222 -23.05 3.82 -29.58
N ARG A 223 -23.40 3.03 -28.56
CA ARG A 223 -23.42 3.50 -27.17
C ARG A 223 -22.06 4.05 -26.77
N ASP A 224 -20.99 3.28 -26.98
CA ASP A 224 -19.65 3.70 -26.58
C ASP A 224 -19.16 4.92 -27.39
N PHE A 225 -19.61 5.09 -28.65
CA PHE A 225 -19.35 6.31 -29.43
C PHE A 225 -20.04 7.55 -28.83
N TRP A 226 -21.33 7.46 -28.51
CA TRP A 226 -22.09 8.59 -27.95
C TRP A 226 -21.70 8.96 -26.52
N LEU A 227 -21.00 8.05 -25.83
CA LEU A 227 -20.33 8.29 -24.54
C LEU A 227 -18.89 8.82 -24.69
N GLY A 228 -18.37 8.96 -25.92
CA GLY A 228 -17.02 9.46 -26.15
C GLY A 228 -15.90 8.46 -25.83
N ARG A 229 -16.15 7.15 -25.96
CA ARG A 229 -15.19 6.07 -25.64
C ARG A 229 -14.62 5.36 -26.87
N ARG A 230 -14.81 5.94 -28.07
CA ARG A 230 -14.32 5.38 -29.33
C ARG A 230 -13.53 6.42 -30.11
N ALA A 231 -13.96 6.73 -31.33
CA ALA A 231 -13.23 7.60 -32.25
C ALA A 231 -13.14 9.06 -31.80
N LEU A 232 -14.00 9.49 -30.87
CA LEU A 232 -14.03 10.84 -30.30
C LEU A 232 -14.07 10.72 -28.78
N SER A 233 -13.37 11.62 -28.09
CA SER A 233 -13.42 11.82 -26.65
C SER A 233 -14.74 12.47 -26.21
N PRO A 234 -15.07 12.45 -24.90
CA PRO A 234 -16.30 13.08 -24.41
C PRO A 234 -16.36 14.60 -24.69
N ALA A 235 -15.21 15.29 -24.64
CA ALA A 235 -15.12 16.72 -24.93
C ALA A 235 -15.38 17.01 -26.42
N GLU A 236 -14.87 16.17 -27.32
CA GLU A 236 -15.12 16.30 -28.76
C GLU A 236 -16.57 16.02 -29.13
N ILE A 237 -17.20 15.01 -28.51
CA ILE A 237 -18.64 14.75 -28.70
C ILE A 237 -19.47 15.96 -28.25
N ARG A 238 -19.19 16.53 -27.07
CA ARG A 238 -19.89 17.74 -26.59
C ARG A 238 -19.70 18.94 -27.52
N SER A 239 -18.47 19.16 -28.01
CA SER A 239 -18.17 20.25 -28.94
C SER A 239 -18.95 20.10 -30.26
N ARG A 240 -18.98 18.88 -30.82
CA ARG A 240 -19.59 18.60 -32.13
C ARG A 240 -21.11 18.46 -32.07
N TYR A 241 -21.63 17.73 -31.10
CA TYR A 241 -23.03 17.30 -31.00
C TYR A 241 -23.80 17.93 -29.82
N GLY A 242 -23.17 18.86 -29.11
CA GLY A 242 -23.75 19.62 -27.99
C GLY A 242 -23.71 18.89 -26.64
N ALA A 243 -23.87 17.57 -26.64
CA ALA A 243 -23.86 16.75 -25.43
C ALA A 243 -23.47 15.30 -25.73
N LEU A 244 -23.06 14.57 -24.69
CA LEU A 244 -23.13 13.10 -24.73
C LEU A 244 -24.62 12.70 -24.88
N LYS A 245 -24.90 11.56 -25.51
CA LYS A 245 -26.28 11.15 -25.78
C LYS A 245 -26.55 9.76 -25.20
N PRO A 246 -27.66 9.56 -24.47
CA PRO A 246 -28.07 8.23 -24.06
C PRO A 246 -28.53 7.45 -25.30
N CYS A 247 -28.12 6.18 -25.35
CA CYS A 247 -28.69 5.25 -26.30
C CYS A 247 -29.85 4.51 -25.65
N LEU A 248 -30.99 4.47 -26.34
CA LEU A 248 -32.14 3.66 -25.97
C LEU A 248 -32.53 2.76 -27.14
N HIS A 249 -33.29 1.72 -26.85
CA HIS A 249 -33.79 0.77 -27.83
C HIS A 249 -35.12 0.17 -27.35
N GLY A 250 -36.10 0.16 -28.24
CA GLY A 250 -37.33 -0.60 -28.07
C GLY A 250 -37.41 -1.75 -29.05
N SER A 251 -38.45 -2.55 -28.90
CA SER A 251 -38.81 -3.69 -29.74
C SER A 251 -39.26 -3.30 -31.14
N ASP A 252 -39.68 -2.04 -31.34
CA ASP A 252 -40.20 -1.54 -32.61
C ASP A 252 -41.27 -2.49 -33.21
N ALA A 253 -42.11 -3.03 -32.30
CA ALA A 253 -42.98 -4.14 -32.65
C ALA A 253 -44.16 -3.65 -33.50
N HIS A 254 -44.30 -4.24 -34.68
CA HIS A 254 -45.45 -4.06 -35.57
C HIS A 254 -46.41 -5.26 -35.58
N ALA A 255 -46.07 -6.33 -34.88
CA ALA A 255 -46.84 -7.57 -34.77
C ALA A 255 -46.75 -8.14 -33.35
N THR A 256 -47.73 -8.94 -32.93
CA THR A 256 -47.90 -9.44 -31.56
C THR A 256 -46.68 -10.19 -31.02
N ASP A 257 -45.98 -10.96 -31.85
CA ASP A 257 -44.83 -11.78 -31.46
C ASP A 257 -43.59 -10.96 -31.09
N LYS A 258 -43.51 -9.71 -31.54
CA LYS A 258 -42.38 -8.79 -31.29
C LYS A 258 -42.59 -7.88 -30.08
N VAL A 259 -43.79 -7.82 -29.52
CA VAL A 259 -44.15 -6.88 -28.44
C VAL A 259 -43.30 -7.15 -27.21
N GLY A 260 -42.51 -6.16 -26.80
CA GLY A 260 -41.64 -6.28 -25.62
C GLY A 260 -40.48 -7.28 -25.81
N THR A 261 -40.10 -7.59 -27.06
CA THR A 261 -38.96 -8.49 -27.35
C THR A 261 -37.99 -7.82 -28.32
N PRO A 262 -37.14 -6.88 -27.86
CA PRO A 262 -36.13 -6.24 -28.71
C PRO A 262 -35.06 -7.22 -29.19
N ASP A 263 -34.53 -6.96 -30.38
CA ASP A 263 -33.61 -7.88 -31.06
C ASP A 263 -32.35 -8.18 -30.25
N GLY A 264 -32.09 -9.47 -30.02
CA GLY A 264 -30.96 -9.95 -29.23
C GLY A 264 -31.08 -9.67 -27.73
N ASN A 265 -32.31 -9.51 -27.21
CA ASN A 265 -32.59 -9.21 -25.79
C ASN A 265 -31.87 -7.93 -25.30
N ARG A 266 -31.74 -6.95 -26.19
CA ARG A 266 -31.09 -5.66 -25.92
C ARG A 266 -32.09 -4.69 -25.31
N TYR A 267 -32.40 -4.89 -24.04
CA TYR A 267 -33.35 -4.06 -23.31
C TYR A 267 -32.78 -2.68 -22.99
N SER A 268 -33.63 -1.65 -22.98
CA SER A 268 -33.29 -0.36 -22.39
C SER A 268 -33.44 -0.42 -20.88
N TRP A 269 -32.35 -0.15 -20.17
CA TRP A 269 -32.31 0.06 -18.74
C TRP A 269 -32.11 1.53 -18.49
N VAL A 270 -33.01 2.15 -17.74
CA VAL A 270 -32.88 3.56 -17.33
C VAL A 270 -32.91 3.63 -15.82
N LYS A 271 -31.92 4.33 -15.24
CA LYS A 271 -31.74 4.43 -13.79
C LYS A 271 -32.53 5.61 -13.22
N GLY A 272 -33.53 5.31 -12.41
CA GLY A 272 -34.39 6.29 -11.76
C GLY A 272 -35.72 5.69 -11.34
N ALA A 273 -36.59 6.49 -10.72
CA ALA A 273 -38.00 6.20 -10.64
C ALA A 273 -38.63 6.10 -12.05
N ALA A 274 -39.73 5.39 -12.21
CA ALA A 274 -40.46 5.34 -13.47
C ALA A 274 -41.28 6.63 -13.66
N GLN A 275 -40.58 7.72 -13.95
CA GLN A 275 -41.11 9.06 -14.22
C GLN A 275 -40.42 9.63 -15.46
N PHE A 276 -41.10 10.49 -16.21
CA PHE A 276 -40.52 11.04 -17.45
C PHE A 276 -39.25 11.86 -17.18
N ASP A 277 -39.14 12.51 -16.02
CA ASP A 277 -37.95 13.24 -15.62
C ASP A 277 -36.69 12.35 -15.51
N THR A 278 -36.84 11.04 -15.30
CA THR A 278 -35.72 10.08 -15.35
C THR A 278 -35.05 10.06 -16.72
N LEU A 279 -35.81 10.22 -17.81
CA LEU A 279 -35.21 10.41 -19.14
C LEU A 279 -34.46 11.74 -19.25
N ARG A 280 -34.99 12.81 -18.63
CA ARG A 280 -34.30 14.11 -18.60
C ARG A 280 -32.97 14.00 -17.84
N GLN A 281 -32.95 13.29 -16.71
CA GLN A 281 -31.71 13.00 -15.98
C GLN A 281 -30.75 12.13 -16.81
N ALA A 282 -31.25 11.14 -17.55
CA ALA A 282 -30.42 10.31 -18.43
C ALA A 282 -29.85 11.07 -19.64
N VAL A 283 -30.45 12.19 -20.06
CA VAL A 283 -29.87 13.08 -21.06
C VAL A 283 -28.70 13.90 -20.46
N ILE A 284 -28.76 14.21 -19.17
CA ILE A 284 -27.69 14.93 -18.44
C ILE A 284 -26.52 13.99 -18.13
N ASP A 285 -26.80 12.80 -17.60
CA ASP A 285 -25.82 11.74 -17.34
C ASP A 285 -26.15 10.44 -18.12
N PRO A 286 -25.81 10.38 -19.43
CA PRO A 286 -26.05 9.20 -20.25
C PRO A 286 -25.37 7.93 -19.77
N GLU A 287 -24.15 8.06 -19.24
CA GLU A 287 -23.35 6.92 -18.80
C GLU A 287 -23.94 6.29 -17.54
N GLY A 288 -24.24 7.12 -16.52
CA GLY A 288 -24.70 6.63 -15.22
C GLY A 288 -26.16 6.17 -15.22
N ARG A 289 -26.97 6.64 -16.18
CA ARG A 289 -28.43 6.45 -16.15
C ARG A 289 -29.06 5.77 -17.37
N ALA A 290 -28.36 5.54 -18.47
CA ALA A 290 -28.91 4.81 -19.62
C ALA A 290 -27.99 3.67 -20.07
N PHE A 291 -28.55 2.48 -20.23
CA PHE A 291 -27.81 1.32 -20.70
C PHE A 291 -28.68 0.43 -21.58
N VAL A 292 -28.13 -0.03 -22.70
CA VAL A 292 -28.78 -1.03 -23.57
C VAL A 292 -28.02 -2.36 -23.47
N GLY A 293 -28.72 -3.41 -23.07
CA GLY A 293 -28.18 -4.76 -22.94
C GLY A 293 -29.11 -5.74 -22.21
N ILE A 294 -28.63 -6.97 -21.98
CA ILE A 294 -29.44 -8.04 -21.37
C ILE A 294 -29.68 -7.78 -19.88
N ILE A 295 -28.66 -7.28 -19.16
CA ILE A 295 -28.67 -7.02 -17.71
C ILE A 295 -28.08 -5.62 -17.48
N PRO A 296 -28.62 -4.81 -16.55
CA PRO A 296 -28.07 -3.49 -16.25
C PRO A 296 -26.68 -3.56 -15.60
N PRO A 297 -25.89 -2.47 -15.63
CA PRO A 297 -24.58 -2.42 -14.99
C PRO A 297 -24.74 -2.23 -13.47
N MET A 298 -24.93 -3.34 -12.73
CA MET A 298 -24.83 -3.36 -11.27
C MET A 298 -23.72 -4.33 -10.84
N ARG A 299 -22.74 -3.85 -10.06
CA ARG A 299 -21.58 -4.66 -9.64
C ARG A 299 -21.45 -4.85 -8.13
N ALA A 300 -22.19 -4.10 -7.31
CA ALA A 300 -22.18 -4.30 -5.87
C ALA A 300 -22.68 -5.72 -5.53
N ILE A 301 -21.87 -6.47 -4.78
CA ILE A 301 -22.16 -7.86 -4.44
C ILE A 301 -23.32 -7.88 -3.43
N PRO A 302 -24.44 -8.59 -3.70
CA PRO A 302 -25.61 -8.56 -2.82
C PRO A 302 -25.34 -8.91 -1.34
N SER A 303 -24.36 -9.75 -1.04
CA SER A 303 -23.96 -10.12 0.33
C SER A 303 -23.33 -8.97 1.12
N HIS A 304 -22.84 -7.94 0.40
CA HIS A 304 -22.22 -6.73 0.92
C HIS A 304 -23.08 -5.48 0.67
N VAL A 305 -24.39 -5.66 0.47
CA VAL A 305 -25.34 -4.56 0.32
C VAL A 305 -26.34 -4.61 1.46
N ILE A 306 -26.48 -3.51 2.19
CA ILE A 306 -27.57 -3.32 3.13
C ILE A 306 -28.78 -2.90 2.31
N SER A 307 -29.84 -3.70 2.31
CA SER A 307 -31.07 -3.45 1.54
C SER A 307 -32.14 -2.74 2.37
N ARG A 308 -32.11 -2.92 3.69
CA ARG A 308 -33.06 -2.30 4.63
C ARG A 308 -32.40 -2.09 6.00
N VAL A 309 -32.76 -0.98 6.64
CA VAL A 309 -32.43 -0.65 8.03
C VAL A 309 -33.74 -0.53 8.80
N GLU A 310 -33.82 -1.16 9.96
CA GLU A 310 -34.94 -1.03 10.88
C GLU A 310 -34.45 -0.73 12.30
N ILE A 311 -34.73 0.48 12.80
CA ILE A 311 -34.48 0.87 14.19
C ILE A 311 -35.68 0.44 15.03
N LYS A 312 -35.46 -0.48 15.96
CA LYS A 312 -36.47 -1.07 16.85
C LYS A 312 -36.35 -0.52 18.25
N ASP A 313 -37.46 -0.54 18.98
CA ASP A 313 -37.50 -0.19 20.41
C ASP A 313 -37.00 1.25 20.69
N ALA A 314 -37.22 2.15 19.72
CA ALA A 314 -36.73 3.53 19.73
C ALA A 314 -37.88 4.51 19.42
N THR A 315 -38.51 5.09 20.44
CA THR A 315 -39.63 6.04 20.26
C THR A 315 -39.25 7.32 19.53
N TRP A 316 -37.96 7.67 19.53
CA TRP A 316 -37.43 8.81 18.80
C TRP A 316 -37.31 8.56 17.30
N ALA A 317 -37.27 7.31 16.84
CA ALA A 317 -37.21 6.99 15.42
C ALA A 317 -38.63 7.04 14.82
N ALA A 318 -39.10 8.24 14.46
CA ALA A 318 -40.42 8.44 13.83
C ALA A 318 -40.53 7.75 12.45
N THR A 319 -39.38 7.48 11.83
CA THR A 319 -39.26 6.70 10.60
C THR A 319 -38.35 5.48 10.86
N PRO A 320 -38.88 4.42 11.51
CA PRO A 320 -38.05 3.34 12.02
C PRO A 320 -37.53 2.42 10.92
N THR A 321 -38.18 2.35 9.75
CA THR A 321 -37.76 1.47 8.64
C THR A 321 -37.39 2.27 7.41
N LEU A 322 -36.20 2.02 6.85
CA LEU A 322 -35.71 2.60 5.60
C LEU A 322 -35.21 1.51 4.64
N THR A 323 -35.52 1.64 3.36
CA THR A 323 -34.92 0.83 2.30
C THR A 323 -33.72 1.56 1.73
N LEU A 324 -32.63 0.85 1.44
CA LEU A 324 -31.38 1.44 0.97
C LEU A 324 -31.03 1.02 -0.46
N ASN A 325 -30.44 1.95 -1.21
CA ASN A 325 -29.94 1.73 -2.56
C ASN A 325 -28.57 1.03 -2.53
N PRO A 326 -28.29 0.07 -3.43
CA PRO A 326 -27.00 -0.62 -3.52
C PRO A 326 -25.84 0.26 -4.00
N GLY A 327 -26.13 1.44 -4.55
CA GLY A 327 -25.11 2.40 -5.01
C GLY A 327 -24.79 3.46 -3.95
N LEU A 328 -24.86 4.73 -4.34
CA LEU A 328 -24.56 5.87 -3.47
C LEU A 328 -25.82 6.38 -2.75
N VAL A 329 -25.82 6.28 -1.42
CA VAL A 329 -26.84 6.82 -0.52
C VAL A 329 -26.28 8.08 0.16
N ALA A 330 -26.88 9.23 -0.10
CA ALA A 330 -26.53 10.50 0.54
C ALA A 330 -27.55 10.86 1.62
N ILE A 331 -27.08 11.05 2.86
CA ILE A 331 -27.89 11.49 4.01
C ILE A 331 -27.63 12.98 4.23
N ILE A 332 -28.66 13.80 4.02
CA ILE A 332 -28.58 15.27 4.11
C ILE A 332 -29.60 15.81 5.11
N GLY A 333 -29.46 17.09 5.46
CA GLY A 333 -30.34 17.76 6.41
C GLY A 333 -29.63 18.83 7.23
N ALA A 334 -30.40 19.64 7.93
CA ALA A 334 -29.87 20.72 8.77
C ALA A 334 -28.95 20.21 9.90
N ARG A 335 -28.20 21.12 10.53
CA ARG A 335 -27.39 20.77 11.70
C ARG A 335 -28.29 20.23 12.82
N GLY A 336 -27.91 19.09 13.41
CA GLY A 336 -28.71 18.44 14.46
C GLY A 336 -29.96 17.69 13.97
N SER A 337 -30.11 17.47 12.66
CA SER A 337 -31.32 16.82 12.11
C SER A 337 -31.35 15.28 12.21
N GLY A 338 -30.32 14.64 12.79
CA GLY A 338 -30.26 13.18 12.94
C GLY A 338 -29.53 12.42 11.83
N LYS A 339 -28.67 13.08 11.04
CA LYS A 339 -27.87 12.44 9.98
C LYS A 339 -26.88 11.42 10.53
N THR A 340 -25.98 11.86 11.41
CA THR A 340 -25.00 11.01 12.12
C THR A 340 -25.70 9.93 12.94
N ALA A 341 -26.88 10.21 13.52
CA ALA A 341 -27.64 9.19 14.26
C ALA A 341 -28.02 7.98 13.38
N LEU A 342 -28.38 8.21 12.11
CA LEU A 342 -28.65 7.13 11.16
C LEU A 342 -27.37 6.40 10.76
N ALA A 343 -26.30 7.14 10.45
CA ALA A 343 -25.01 6.55 10.08
C ALA A 343 -24.43 5.68 11.21
N ASP A 344 -24.43 6.19 12.44
CA ASP A 344 -23.99 5.48 13.65
C ASP A 344 -24.83 4.22 13.91
N ALA A 345 -26.16 4.30 13.74
CA ALA A 345 -27.03 3.14 13.89
C ALA A 345 -26.72 2.07 12.84
N ILE A 346 -26.47 2.46 11.60
CA ILE A 346 -26.07 1.52 10.54
C ILE A 346 -24.70 0.90 10.87
N ALA A 347 -23.72 1.72 11.26
CA ALA A 347 -22.38 1.26 11.63
C ALA A 347 -22.42 0.27 12.82
N ALA A 348 -23.25 0.52 13.84
CA ALA A 348 -23.46 -0.39 14.95
C ALA A 348 -24.06 -1.73 14.48
N GLY A 349 -25.06 -1.70 13.60
CA GLY A 349 -25.66 -2.92 13.02
C GLY A 349 -24.71 -3.74 12.15
N CYS A 350 -23.62 -3.11 11.68
CA CYS A 350 -22.55 -3.73 10.89
C CYS A 350 -21.36 -4.20 11.75
N ASP A 351 -21.41 -4.08 13.07
CA ASP A 351 -20.26 -4.32 13.96
C ASP A 351 -19.05 -3.43 13.56
N ALA A 352 -19.28 -2.22 13.05
CA ALA A 352 -18.25 -1.31 12.52
C ALA A 352 -18.12 0.01 13.30
N ALA A 353 -18.96 0.21 14.33
CA ALA A 353 -18.93 1.43 15.13
C ALA A 353 -17.73 1.46 16.10
N SER A 354 -17.29 0.28 16.58
CA SER A 354 -16.30 0.09 17.64
C SER A 354 -14.95 0.73 17.35
N GLU A 355 -14.43 0.56 16.12
CA GLU A 355 -13.08 0.95 15.72
C GLU A 355 -12.87 2.48 15.80
N HIS A 356 -13.94 3.29 15.74
CA HIS A 356 -13.85 4.74 15.48
C HIS A 356 -14.86 5.58 16.27
N LEU A 357 -15.33 5.07 17.41
CA LEU A 357 -16.31 5.70 18.28
C LEU A 357 -15.66 6.78 19.16
N SER A 358 -16.18 8.00 19.09
CA SER A 358 -15.68 9.14 19.86
C SER A 358 -16.77 9.75 20.73
N ALA A 359 -16.41 10.56 21.73
CA ALA A 359 -17.37 11.30 22.56
C ALA A 359 -18.37 12.18 21.76
N ALA A 360 -18.10 12.46 20.47
CA ALA A 360 -18.99 13.19 19.58
C ALA A 360 -20.07 12.31 18.91
N SER A 361 -19.91 10.98 18.92
CA SER A 361 -20.87 10.03 18.35
C SER A 361 -22.25 10.18 18.99
N PHE A 362 -23.29 9.92 18.20
CA PHE A 362 -24.66 9.83 18.69
C PHE A 362 -24.82 8.71 19.72
N LEU A 363 -24.20 7.54 19.52
CA LEU A 363 -24.33 6.39 20.41
C LEU A 363 -23.84 6.71 21.84
N ILE A 364 -22.75 7.47 21.94
CA ILE A 364 -22.20 7.91 23.23
C ILE A 364 -23.03 9.05 23.82
N ARG A 365 -23.30 10.11 23.06
CA ARG A 365 -24.01 11.30 23.57
C ARG A 365 -25.44 11.01 24.02
N ALA A 366 -26.11 10.08 23.35
CA ALA A 366 -27.48 9.69 23.65
C ALA A 366 -27.57 8.38 24.44
N GLY A 367 -26.46 7.81 24.92
CA GLY A 367 -26.40 6.44 25.46
C GLY A 367 -27.46 6.12 26.51
N ASP A 368 -27.69 7.02 27.46
CA ASP A 368 -28.73 6.84 28.49
C ASP A 368 -30.15 6.69 27.94
N LEU A 369 -30.41 7.21 26.73
CA LEU A 369 -31.70 7.19 26.04
C LEU A 369 -31.79 6.08 24.96
N LEU A 370 -30.73 5.28 24.78
CA LEU A 370 -30.63 4.25 23.74
C LEU A 370 -30.60 2.81 24.29
N ARG A 371 -30.72 2.61 25.61
CA ARG A 371 -30.47 1.32 26.29
C ARG A 371 -31.25 0.13 25.71
N ASP A 372 -32.51 0.36 25.34
CA ASP A 372 -33.38 -0.69 24.79
C ASP A 372 -33.42 -0.69 23.26
N ALA A 373 -32.84 0.31 22.61
CA ALA A 373 -32.93 0.49 21.17
C ALA A 373 -31.98 -0.47 20.44
N SER A 374 -32.49 -1.06 19.35
CA SER A 374 -31.73 -1.95 18.49
C SER A 374 -31.87 -1.58 17.02
N VAL A 375 -30.94 -2.06 16.22
CA VAL A 375 -30.96 -1.92 14.76
C VAL A 375 -30.95 -3.30 14.13
N GLU A 376 -31.81 -3.50 13.14
CA GLU A 376 -31.87 -4.69 12.30
C GLU A 376 -31.54 -4.28 10.86
N LEU A 377 -30.51 -4.91 10.30
CA LEU A 377 -30.07 -4.71 8.93
C LEU A 377 -30.44 -5.93 8.10
N ALA A 378 -31.23 -5.73 7.03
CA ALA A 378 -31.41 -6.77 6.02
C ALA A 378 -30.34 -6.61 4.95
N TRP A 379 -29.72 -7.71 4.55
CA TRP A 379 -28.69 -7.74 3.51
C TRP A 379 -29.33 -8.12 2.16
N GLY A 380 -28.66 -7.81 1.05
CA GLY A 380 -29.16 -8.12 -0.30
C GLY A 380 -29.36 -9.61 -0.57
N THR A 381 -28.70 -10.48 0.21
CA THR A 381 -28.88 -11.96 0.17
C THR A 381 -29.99 -12.48 1.10
N GLY A 382 -30.55 -11.64 1.97
CA GLY A 382 -31.75 -11.95 2.75
C GLY A 382 -31.56 -12.17 4.25
N ASP A 383 -30.40 -12.65 4.72
CA ASP A 383 -30.19 -12.93 6.15
C ASP A 383 -30.03 -11.63 6.96
N PRO A 384 -30.96 -11.28 7.87
CA PRO A 384 -30.86 -10.04 8.62
C PRO A 384 -29.91 -10.18 9.83
N THR A 385 -29.25 -9.10 10.20
CA THR A 385 -28.46 -8.99 11.44
C THR A 385 -29.11 -8.00 12.38
N ARG A 386 -29.23 -8.36 13.67
CA ARG A 386 -29.73 -7.46 14.72
C ARG A 386 -28.64 -7.19 15.76
N ARG A 387 -28.51 -5.93 16.17
CA ARG A 387 -27.60 -5.47 17.24
C ARG A 387 -28.30 -4.47 18.14
N MET A 388 -27.97 -4.46 19.42
CA MET A 388 -28.33 -3.33 20.28
C MET A 388 -27.48 -2.13 19.88
N LEU A 389 -28.04 -0.92 19.94
CA LEU A 389 -27.28 0.28 19.54
C LEU A 389 -26.08 0.56 20.46
N LEU A 390 -26.09 0.04 21.69
CA LEU A 390 -24.99 0.17 22.66
C LEU A 390 -24.09 -1.08 22.76
N ASP A 391 -24.33 -2.10 21.93
CA ASP A 391 -23.50 -3.32 21.84
C ASP A 391 -22.42 -3.14 20.77
N TYR A 392 -21.64 -2.08 20.92
CA TYR A 392 -20.54 -1.71 20.02
C TYR A 392 -19.16 -2.00 20.62
N GLU A 393 -19.05 -2.41 21.89
CA GLU A 393 -17.80 -2.90 22.46
C GLU A 393 -17.84 -4.43 22.46
N TYR A 394 -16.99 -5.04 21.63
CA TYR A 394 -16.91 -6.49 21.50
C TYR A 394 -15.47 -6.91 21.21
N ASP A 395 -15.14 -8.16 21.53
CA ASP A 395 -13.87 -8.79 21.18
C ASP A 395 -14.08 -9.66 19.95
N SER A 396 -13.42 -9.32 18.83
CA SER A 396 -13.64 -10.01 17.56
C SER A 396 -13.28 -11.50 17.63
N GLU A 397 -12.28 -11.88 18.42
CA GLU A 397 -11.83 -13.26 18.58
C GLU A 397 -12.75 -14.06 19.50
N LEU A 398 -13.21 -13.45 20.61
CA LEU A 398 -14.08 -14.12 21.59
C LEU A 398 -15.54 -14.18 21.14
N ASP A 399 -16.05 -13.11 20.53
CA ASP A 399 -17.46 -13.00 20.15
C ASP A 399 -17.75 -13.51 18.73
N GLY A 400 -16.71 -13.79 17.93
CA GLY A 400 -16.85 -14.24 16.53
C GLY A 400 -17.51 -13.19 15.62
N ARG A 401 -17.36 -11.91 15.96
CA ARG A 401 -17.92 -10.77 15.23
C ARG A 401 -16.83 -10.06 14.45
N PHE A 402 -17.16 -9.59 13.25
CA PHE A 402 -16.25 -8.82 12.41
C PHE A 402 -16.98 -7.67 11.71
N PRO A 403 -16.31 -6.53 11.48
CA PRO A 403 -16.93 -5.39 10.81
C PRO A 403 -17.38 -5.74 9.39
N ARG A 404 -18.69 -5.66 9.15
CA ARG A 404 -19.31 -5.92 7.84
C ARG A 404 -19.42 -4.67 6.97
N ALA A 405 -18.99 -3.52 7.47
CA ALA A 405 -18.87 -2.24 6.77
C ALA A 405 -17.58 -1.54 7.19
N ARG A 406 -17.13 -0.58 6.39
CA ARG A 406 -16.08 0.38 6.77
C ARG A 406 -16.73 1.68 7.18
N TYR A 407 -16.49 2.15 8.40
CA TYR A 407 -17.09 3.37 8.91
C TYR A 407 -16.03 4.45 9.18
N LEU A 408 -16.06 5.51 8.39
CA LEU A 408 -15.25 6.70 8.58
C LEU A 408 -16.07 7.74 9.31
N SER A 409 -16.00 7.75 10.64
CA SER A 409 -16.67 8.76 11.46
C SER A 409 -16.01 10.13 11.26
N GLN A 410 -16.79 11.21 11.46
CA GLN A 410 -16.29 12.58 11.31
C GLN A 410 -15.02 12.82 12.13
N LYS A 411 -15.06 12.48 13.42
CA LYS A 411 -13.93 12.71 14.33
C LYS A 411 -12.73 11.82 14.02
N PHE A 412 -12.95 10.60 13.53
CA PHE A 412 -11.85 9.74 13.09
C PHE A 412 -11.11 10.35 11.89
N VAL A 413 -11.84 10.88 10.91
CA VAL A 413 -11.23 11.61 9.78
C VAL A 413 -10.46 12.84 10.27
N GLU A 414 -11.02 13.61 11.21
CA GLU A 414 -10.34 14.76 11.81
C GLU A 414 -9.05 14.37 12.56
N GLU A 415 -9.06 13.27 13.32
CA GLU A 415 -7.91 12.76 14.08
C GLU A 415 -6.79 12.29 13.15
N LEU A 416 -7.11 11.50 12.12
CA LEU A 416 -6.14 11.10 11.07
C LEU A 416 -5.56 12.29 10.31
N CYS A 417 -6.33 13.37 10.16
CA CYS A 417 -5.91 14.59 9.50
C CYS A 417 -5.26 15.60 10.47
N SER A 418 -5.11 15.28 11.75
CA SER A 418 -4.48 16.14 12.76
C SER A 418 -2.96 15.96 12.79
N ALA A 419 -2.19 16.96 13.25
CA ALA A 419 -0.72 16.89 13.25
C ALA A 419 -0.15 15.73 14.08
N ASP A 420 -0.88 15.29 15.12
CA ASP A 420 -0.46 14.22 16.03
C ASP A 420 -0.88 12.82 15.56
N GLY A 421 -1.89 12.70 14.68
CA GLY A 421 -2.40 11.42 14.16
C GLY A 421 -1.65 10.84 12.96
N VAL A 422 -0.54 11.47 12.57
CA VAL A 422 0.20 11.18 11.34
C VAL A 422 1.07 9.94 11.42
N THR A 423 1.61 9.58 12.58
CA THR A 423 2.74 8.64 12.60
C THR A 423 2.34 7.18 12.45
N ASP A 424 1.24 6.74 13.08
CA ASP A 424 0.92 5.31 13.15
C ASP A 424 -0.41 4.98 12.43
N ALA A 425 -1.54 5.55 12.85
CA ALA A 425 -2.87 5.12 12.34
C ALA A 425 -3.10 5.36 10.84
N LEU A 426 -2.60 6.46 10.27
CA LEU A 426 -2.69 6.70 8.83
C LEU A 426 -1.76 5.76 8.05
N MET A 427 -0.59 5.46 8.63
CA MET A 427 0.39 4.55 8.04
C MET A 427 -0.10 3.10 8.07
N ASP A 428 -0.71 2.65 9.15
CA ASP A 428 -1.35 1.33 9.24
C ASP A 428 -2.41 1.14 8.14
N GLU A 429 -3.20 2.18 7.87
CA GLU A 429 -4.23 2.13 6.83
C GLU A 429 -3.63 2.10 5.42
N ILE A 430 -2.54 2.84 5.21
CA ILE A 430 -1.74 2.78 3.99
C ILE A 430 -1.18 1.36 3.79
N GLU A 431 -0.54 0.80 4.80
CA GLU A 431 0.06 -0.53 4.79
C GLU A 431 -0.98 -1.61 4.55
N ARG A 432 -2.18 -1.48 5.14
CA ARG A 432 -3.34 -2.32 4.83
C ARG A 432 -3.70 -2.26 3.34
N VAL A 433 -3.81 -1.06 2.77
CA VAL A 433 -4.15 -0.87 1.35
C VAL A 433 -3.06 -1.45 0.44
N ILE A 434 -1.78 -1.31 0.81
CA ILE A 434 -0.65 -1.90 0.07
C ILE A 434 -0.72 -3.42 0.13
N PHE A 435 -0.92 -3.97 1.32
CA PHE A 435 -1.08 -5.40 1.53
C PHE A 435 -2.23 -5.95 0.68
N GLU A 436 -3.38 -5.28 0.68
CA GLU A 436 -4.54 -5.68 -0.14
C GLU A 436 -4.28 -5.56 -1.65
N ALA A 437 -3.50 -4.57 -2.09
CA ALA A 437 -3.11 -4.43 -3.48
C ALA A 437 -2.03 -5.42 -3.93
N HIS A 438 -1.33 -6.08 -3.00
CA HIS A 438 -0.25 -6.98 -3.32
C HIS A 438 -0.81 -8.33 -3.85
N PRO A 439 -0.44 -8.75 -5.08
CA PRO A 439 -1.02 -9.95 -5.69
C PRO A 439 -0.61 -11.25 -4.99
N ASP A 440 0.60 -11.27 -4.44
CA ASP A 440 1.14 -12.42 -3.70
C ASP A 440 1.41 -12.06 -2.24
N LYS A 441 0.59 -12.60 -1.34
CA LYS A 441 0.63 -12.33 0.11
C LYS A 441 1.37 -13.44 0.88
N ASP A 442 1.88 -14.48 0.22
CA ASP A 442 2.62 -15.59 0.85
C ASP A 442 1.91 -16.26 2.07
N GLY A 443 0.57 -16.19 2.12
CA GLY A 443 -0.23 -16.73 3.23
C GLY A 443 -0.21 -15.91 4.53
N THR A 444 0.34 -14.70 4.51
CA THR A 444 0.31 -13.74 5.64
C THR A 444 -1.03 -13.01 5.73
N PHE A 445 -1.28 -12.31 6.84
CA PHE A 445 -2.56 -11.62 7.09
C PHE A 445 -2.47 -10.09 7.13
N ASN A 446 -1.25 -9.54 7.22
CA ASN A 446 -1.00 -8.10 7.25
C ASN A 446 0.35 -7.75 6.60
N PHE A 447 0.58 -6.45 6.40
CA PHE A 447 1.79 -5.94 5.76
C PHE A 447 3.06 -6.27 6.56
N ASP A 448 3.01 -6.12 7.89
CA ASP A 448 4.15 -6.37 8.78
C ASP A 448 4.65 -7.81 8.73
N GLU A 449 3.73 -8.79 8.72
CA GLU A 449 4.05 -10.19 8.56
C GLU A 449 4.70 -10.47 7.20
N LEU A 450 4.16 -9.87 6.13
CA LEU A 450 4.70 -10.03 4.78
C LEU A 450 6.10 -9.42 4.65
N LEU A 451 6.29 -8.22 5.19
CA LEU A 451 7.58 -7.54 5.24
C LEU A 451 8.57 -8.37 6.06
N SER A 452 8.19 -8.81 7.25
CA SER A 452 9.01 -9.63 8.13
C SER A 452 9.42 -10.93 7.44
N LEU A 453 8.48 -11.63 6.79
CA LEU A 453 8.74 -12.88 6.08
C LEU A 453 9.80 -12.70 4.96
N ARG A 454 9.70 -11.62 4.18
CA ARG A 454 10.60 -11.37 3.04
C ARG A 454 11.92 -10.70 3.43
N ALA A 455 11.93 -9.89 4.50
CA ALA A 455 13.10 -9.14 4.95
C ALA A 455 13.92 -9.85 6.04
N ALA A 456 13.39 -10.84 6.76
CA ALA A 456 14.04 -11.47 7.91
C ALA A 456 15.48 -11.95 7.62
N ARG A 457 15.73 -12.53 6.44
CA ARG A 457 17.08 -12.99 6.06
C ARG A 457 18.10 -11.85 6.02
N PHE A 458 17.66 -10.64 5.66
CA PHE A 458 18.50 -9.46 5.54
C PHE A 458 18.71 -8.78 6.88
N ASP A 459 17.68 -8.77 7.75
CA ASP A 459 17.83 -8.31 9.12
C ASP A 459 18.83 -9.18 9.90
N LEU A 460 18.71 -10.51 9.79
CA LEU A 460 19.68 -11.44 10.38
C LEU A 460 21.09 -11.31 9.78
N ALA A 461 21.20 -11.05 8.47
CA ALA A 461 22.48 -10.81 7.84
C ALA A 461 23.14 -9.53 8.38
N ARG A 462 22.37 -8.44 8.52
CA ARG A 462 22.83 -7.18 9.11
C ARG A 462 23.36 -7.39 10.53
N GLU A 463 22.58 -8.04 11.39
CA GLU A 463 22.97 -8.31 12.79
C GLU A 463 24.26 -9.14 12.88
N ARG A 464 24.37 -10.21 12.08
CA ARG A 464 25.56 -11.07 12.06
C ARG A 464 26.82 -10.33 11.64
N GLU A 465 26.74 -9.49 10.60
CA GLU A 465 27.89 -8.71 10.14
C GLU A 465 28.24 -7.59 11.12
N GLU A 466 27.26 -6.96 11.79
CA GLU A 466 27.50 -5.99 12.87
C GLU A 466 28.25 -6.61 14.07
N GLU A 467 27.86 -7.81 14.50
CA GLU A 467 28.61 -8.55 15.53
C GLU A 467 30.04 -8.91 15.07
N ALA A 468 30.21 -9.26 13.78
CA ALA A 468 31.52 -9.57 13.23
C ALA A 468 32.45 -8.34 13.23
N ILE A 469 31.92 -7.13 12.97
CA ILE A 469 32.65 -5.87 13.08
C ILE A 469 33.12 -5.64 14.52
N GLU A 470 32.28 -5.94 15.52
CA GLU A 470 32.65 -5.81 16.93
C GLU A 470 33.80 -6.78 17.27
N ARG A 471 33.68 -8.07 16.93
CA ARG A 471 34.74 -9.07 17.15
C ARG A 471 36.06 -8.71 16.46
N LEU A 472 36.01 -8.25 15.21
CA LEU A 472 37.21 -7.82 14.47
C LEU A 472 37.85 -6.59 15.09
N SER A 473 37.04 -5.64 15.58
CA SER A 473 37.53 -4.44 16.27
C SER A 473 38.25 -4.78 17.57
N ASP A 474 37.75 -5.74 18.35
CA ASP A 474 38.42 -6.25 19.55
C ASP A 474 39.75 -6.92 19.21
N GLY A 475 39.79 -7.73 18.15
CA GLY A 475 41.02 -8.38 17.65
C GLY A 475 42.10 -7.36 17.25
N ILE A 476 41.72 -6.29 16.54
CA ILE A 476 42.63 -5.19 16.19
C ILE A 476 43.15 -4.49 17.46
N GLY A 477 42.28 -4.31 18.46
CA GLY A 477 42.66 -3.78 19.78
C GLY A 477 43.76 -4.61 20.43
N ALA A 478 43.58 -5.93 20.52
CA ALA A 478 44.53 -6.86 21.13
C ALA A 478 45.90 -6.87 20.42
N GLU A 479 45.93 -6.86 19.08
CA GLU A 479 47.20 -6.80 18.33
C GLU A 479 47.91 -5.46 18.50
N ARG A 480 47.16 -4.36 18.67
CA ARG A 480 47.76 -3.05 18.99
C ARG A 480 48.44 -3.03 20.35
N GLU A 481 47.90 -3.74 21.34
CA GLU A 481 48.55 -3.89 22.66
C GLU A 481 49.91 -4.58 22.55
N LYS A 482 50.01 -5.61 21.71
CA LYS A 482 51.29 -6.30 21.44
C LYS A 482 52.31 -5.32 20.85
N LYS A 483 51.91 -4.49 19.89
CA LYS A 483 52.79 -3.47 19.28
C LYS A 483 53.34 -2.46 20.30
N LEU A 484 52.53 -2.02 21.27
CA LEU A 484 52.97 -1.09 22.32
C LEU A 484 54.03 -1.69 23.26
N ARG A 485 54.05 -3.02 23.42
CA ARG A 485 55.03 -3.72 24.27
C ARG A 485 56.42 -3.79 23.66
N ILE A 486 56.59 -3.59 22.35
CA ILE A 486 57.86 -3.75 21.63
C ILE A 486 58.99 -2.92 22.26
N VAL A 487 58.75 -1.63 22.52
CA VAL A 487 59.78 -0.73 23.08
C VAL A 487 60.20 -1.18 24.49
N GLY A 488 59.22 -1.50 25.34
CA GLY A 488 59.47 -2.00 26.69
C GLY A 488 60.24 -3.32 26.69
N LEU A 489 59.88 -4.26 25.80
CA LEU A 489 60.57 -5.55 25.64
C LEU A 489 62.01 -5.35 25.15
N LYS A 490 62.26 -4.45 24.19
CA LYS A 490 63.62 -4.11 23.73
C LYS A 490 64.47 -3.54 24.87
N GLN A 491 63.90 -2.66 25.69
CA GLN A 491 64.61 -2.08 26.84
C GLN A 491 64.90 -3.13 27.93
N GLN A 492 63.95 -4.01 28.22
CA GLN A 492 64.16 -5.13 29.14
C GLN A 492 65.27 -6.06 28.63
N LEU A 493 65.31 -6.34 27.32
CA LEU A 493 66.37 -7.12 26.69
C LEU A 493 67.74 -6.50 26.95
N ILE A 494 67.90 -5.19 26.68
CA ILE A 494 69.15 -4.45 26.90
C ILE A 494 69.57 -4.51 28.37
N GLN A 495 68.66 -4.26 29.31
CA GLN A 495 68.96 -4.28 30.75
C GLN A 495 69.38 -5.68 31.21
N LYS A 496 68.71 -6.72 30.72
CA LYS A 496 69.01 -8.12 31.04
C LYS A 496 70.38 -8.53 30.48
N GLU A 497 70.69 -8.15 29.24
CA GLU A 497 72.01 -8.38 28.63
C GLU A 497 73.13 -7.65 29.40
N GLN A 498 72.90 -6.42 29.86
CA GLN A 498 73.83 -5.70 30.74
C GLN A 498 74.01 -6.38 32.10
N THR A 499 72.92 -6.87 32.70
CA THR A 499 72.95 -7.61 33.96
C THR A 499 73.78 -8.89 33.82
N VAL A 500 73.58 -9.65 32.73
CA VAL A 500 74.38 -10.83 32.41
C VAL A 500 75.86 -10.46 32.29
N LYS A 501 76.20 -9.37 31.60
CA LYS A 501 77.59 -8.89 31.45
C LYS A 501 78.23 -8.51 32.78
N ALA A 502 77.49 -7.87 33.68
CA ALA A 502 77.98 -7.52 35.03
C ALA A 502 78.19 -8.78 35.88
N LEU A 503 77.24 -9.71 35.88
CA LEU A 503 77.36 -11.00 36.58
C LEU A 503 78.54 -11.83 36.06
N GLN A 504 78.81 -11.79 34.75
CA GLN A 504 79.99 -12.43 34.15
C GLN A 504 81.29 -11.81 34.69
N ALA A 505 81.38 -10.47 34.76
CA ALA A 505 82.55 -9.79 35.31
C ALA A 505 82.75 -10.09 36.81
N ASP A 506 81.68 -10.20 37.60
CA ASP A 506 81.77 -10.56 39.02
C ASP A 506 82.15 -12.03 39.24
N ARG A 507 81.66 -12.94 38.39
CA ARG A 507 82.11 -14.33 38.33
C ARG A 507 83.62 -14.41 38.08
N ASP A 508 84.12 -13.64 37.12
CA ASP A 508 85.53 -13.68 36.71
C ASP A 508 86.50 -13.21 37.82
N LYS A 509 86.06 -12.31 38.70
CA LYS A 509 86.86 -11.86 39.87
C LYS A 509 87.05 -12.92 40.95
N LEU A 510 86.20 -13.96 40.98
CA LEU A 510 86.24 -15.03 41.99
C LEU A 510 87.18 -16.19 41.60
N ILE A 511 87.82 -16.12 40.43
CA ILE A 511 88.73 -17.16 39.93
C ILE A 511 90.13 -16.95 40.53
N VAL A 512 90.66 -17.97 41.23
CA VAL A 512 91.99 -17.95 41.86
C VAL A 512 93.02 -18.70 41.01
N LYS A 513 94.26 -18.18 40.93
CA LYS A 513 95.40 -18.79 40.22
C LYS A 513 95.58 -20.26 40.62
N GLY A 514 95.50 -21.17 39.64
CA GLY A 514 95.62 -22.63 39.82
C GLY A 514 94.30 -23.41 39.78
N SER A 515 93.14 -22.73 39.69
CA SER A 515 91.80 -23.35 39.57
C SER A 515 91.06 -23.02 38.27
N GLU A 516 91.72 -22.28 37.36
CA GLU A 516 91.16 -21.69 36.14
C GLU A 516 90.48 -22.74 35.23
N GLU A 517 91.18 -23.82 34.91
CA GLU A 517 90.68 -24.90 34.04
C GLU A 517 89.44 -25.62 34.62
N ARG A 518 89.37 -25.75 35.96
CA ARG A 518 88.23 -26.38 36.65
C ARG A 518 87.04 -25.42 36.78
N ALA A 519 87.28 -24.12 36.98
CA ALA A 519 86.25 -23.09 37.03
C ALA A 519 85.60 -22.86 35.66
N GLU A 520 86.41 -22.90 34.59
CA GLU A 520 85.94 -22.87 33.21
C GLU A 520 85.10 -24.12 32.90
N ARG A 521 85.58 -25.32 33.28
CA ARG A 521 84.80 -26.55 33.12
C ARG A 521 83.48 -26.52 33.89
N LEU A 522 83.47 -26.07 35.15
CA LEU A 522 82.25 -25.92 35.94
C LEU A 522 81.26 -24.93 35.28
N THR A 523 81.76 -23.84 34.71
CA THR A 523 80.93 -22.88 33.96
C THR A 523 80.27 -23.53 32.75
N VAL A 524 81.03 -24.31 31.97
CA VAL A 524 80.52 -25.06 30.81
C VAL A 524 79.42 -26.06 31.25
N ILE A 525 79.65 -26.82 32.33
CA ILE A 525 78.67 -27.82 32.80
C ILE A 525 77.42 -27.16 33.38
N VAL A 526 77.53 -26.08 34.16
CA VAL A 526 76.36 -25.38 34.71
C VAL A 526 75.54 -24.70 33.61
N ASN A 527 76.19 -24.10 32.60
CA ASN A 527 75.48 -23.54 31.44
C ASN A 527 74.74 -24.63 30.66
N ALA A 528 75.39 -25.77 30.41
CA ALA A 528 74.76 -26.93 29.79
C ALA A 528 73.60 -27.47 30.63
N MET A 529 73.75 -27.55 31.97
CA MET A 529 72.71 -27.99 32.89
C MET A 529 71.47 -27.09 32.81
N GLU A 530 71.64 -25.78 32.79
CA GLU A 530 70.51 -24.84 32.69
C GLU A 530 69.86 -24.85 31.30
N LYS A 531 70.65 -25.05 30.23
CA LYS A 531 70.13 -25.28 28.87
C LYS A 531 69.32 -26.57 28.79
N VAL A 532 69.78 -27.65 29.43
CA VAL A 532 69.01 -28.90 29.51
C VAL A 532 67.76 -28.72 30.39
N ARG A 533 67.83 -27.96 31.49
CA ARG A 533 66.64 -27.58 32.29
C ARG A 533 65.63 -26.78 31.49
N SER A 534 66.06 -25.89 30.60
CA SER A 534 65.14 -25.14 29.73
C SER A 534 64.49 -26.05 28.69
N ASN A 535 65.21 -27.03 28.14
CA ASN A 535 64.63 -28.08 27.29
C ASN A 535 63.57 -28.89 28.04
N VAL A 536 63.88 -29.36 29.26
CA VAL A 536 62.89 -30.08 30.11
C VAL A 536 61.66 -29.20 30.35
N ARG A 537 61.85 -27.93 30.74
CA ARG A 537 60.74 -26.98 30.93
C ARG A 537 59.94 -26.77 29.64
N TRP A 538 60.59 -26.65 28.48
CA TRP A 538 59.94 -26.47 27.18
C TRP A 538 58.99 -27.64 26.86
N PHE A 539 59.48 -28.89 26.99
CA PHE A 539 58.66 -30.07 26.75
C PHE A 539 57.54 -30.24 27.78
N VAL A 540 57.76 -29.88 29.06
CA VAL A 540 56.71 -29.89 30.10
C VAL A 540 55.63 -28.84 29.83
N THR A 541 56.01 -27.63 29.42
CA THR A 541 55.05 -26.60 29.02
C THR A 541 54.28 -27.05 27.78
N GLN A 542 54.96 -27.65 26.79
CA GLN A 542 54.31 -28.21 25.61
C GLN A 542 53.30 -29.31 25.99
N GLU A 543 53.67 -30.23 26.89
CA GLU A 543 52.79 -31.27 27.43
C GLU A 543 51.55 -30.64 28.09
N THR A 544 51.73 -29.66 28.97
CA THR A 544 50.65 -28.97 29.66
C THR A 544 49.72 -28.21 28.70
N SER A 545 50.28 -27.52 27.70
CA SER A 545 49.49 -26.81 26.68
C SER A 545 48.71 -27.75 25.76
N VAL A 546 49.28 -28.91 25.41
CA VAL A 546 48.58 -29.93 24.62
C VAL A 546 47.45 -30.56 25.43
N LEU A 547 47.63 -30.80 26.73
CA LEU A 547 46.56 -31.26 27.62
C LEU A 547 45.41 -30.25 27.72
N ALA A 548 45.73 -28.97 27.94
CA ALA A 548 44.70 -27.91 27.97
C ALA A 548 43.93 -27.82 26.64
N LEU A 549 44.62 -28.02 25.50
CA LEU A 549 43.97 -28.05 24.19
C LEU A 549 43.09 -29.30 24.00
N GLN A 550 43.49 -30.46 24.54
CA GLN A 550 42.63 -31.66 24.57
C GLN A 550 41.34 -31.40 25.37
N ASP A 551 41.45 -30.73 26.52
CA ASP A 551 40.29 -30.36 27.33
C ASP A 551 39.36 -29.39 26.60
N GLU A 552 39.89 -28.41 25.86
CA GLU A 552 39.10 -27.48 25.04
C GLU A 552 38.38 -28.19 23.88
N VAL A 553 39.07 -29.10 23.17
CA VAL A 553 38.46 -29.91 22.11
C VAL A 553 37.32 -30.77 22.67
N LYS A 554 37.52 -31.37 23.84
CA LYS A 554 36.50 -32.14 24.54
C LYS A 554 35.31 -31.28 24.96
N ALA A 555 35.56 -30.11 25.55
CA ALA A 555 34.52 -29.16 25.94
C ALA A 555 33.73 -28.64 24.74
N PHE A 556 34.39 -28.40 23.60
CA PHE A 556 33.74 -28.01 22.36
C PHE A 556 32.79 -29.09 21.86
N ARG A 557 33.26 -30.34 21.76
CA ARG A 557 32.45 -31.49 21.30
C ARG A 557 31.28 -31.82 22.24
N GLN A 558 31.48 -31.70 23.56
CA GLN A 558 30.46 -32.06 24.55
C GLN A 558 29.42 -30.96 24.77
N ASN A 559 29.83 -29.69 24.72
CA ASN A 559 28.97 -28.57 25.12
C ASN A 559 28.74 -27.58 23.98
N LYS A 560 29.81 -27.01 23.39
CA LYS A 560 29.68 -25.87 22.45
C LYS A 560 29.03 -26.26 21.12
N ALA A 561 29.47 -27.34 20.48
CA ALA A 561 28.91 -27.78 19.20
C ALA A 561 27.45 -28.26 19.31
N PRO A 562 27.06 -29.08 20.31
CA PRO A 562 25.66 -29.44 20.51
C PRO A 562 24.75 -28.27 20.89
N GLU A 563 25.26 -27.31 21.68
CA GLU A 563 24.49 -26.10 22.02
C GLU A 563 24.28 -25.21 20.79
N ALA A 564 25.33 -24.99 19.98
CA ALA A 564 25.22 -24.26 18.73
C ALA A 564 24.21 -24.91 17.79
N LEU A 565 24.23 -26.24 17.66
CA LEU A 565 23.24 -26.97 16.87
C LEU A 565 21.83 -26.82 17.45
N ARG A 566 21.65 -26.89 18.78
CA ARG A 566 20.35 -26.67 19.43
C ARG A 566 19.81 -25.26 19.18
N GLN A 567 20.68 -24.25 19.23
CA GLN A 567 20.31 -22.86 18.97
C GLN A 567 19.91 -22.64 17.50
N ILE A 568 20.67 -23.21 16.55
CA ILE A 568 20.30 -23.17 15.13
C ILE A 568 18.97 -23.91 14.91
N LYS A 569 18.79 -25.12 15.46
CA LYS A 569 17.51 -25.86 15.39
C LYS A 569 16.34 -25.02 15.90
N ALA A 570 16.51 -24.33 17.04
CA ALA A 570 15.47 -23.49 17.64
C ALA A 570 15.14 -22.25 16.78
N ASN A 571 16.14 -21.65 16.12
CA ASN A 571 15.94 -20.47 15.29
C ASN A 571 15.32 -20.79 13.92
N TYR A 572 15.43 -22.04 13.45
CA TYR A 572 15.01 -22.46 12.11
C TYR A 572 13.99 -23.62 12.13
N VAL A 573 13.15 -23.69 13.16
CA VAL A 573 12.10 -24.72 13.30
C VAL A 573 11.18 -24.77 12.06
N SER A 574 10.90 -23.61 11.46
CA SER A 574 10.05 -23.50 10.27
C SER A 574 10.63 -24.16 9.02
N ALA A 575 11.95 -24.43 8.98
CA ALA A 575 12.60 -25.16 7.88
C ALA A 575 12.18 -26.63 7.81
N ARG A 576 11.60 -27.19 8.89
CA ARG A 576 11.10 -28.56 8.99
C ARG A 576 12.10 -29.64 8.55
N LEU A 577 13.40 -29.38 8.76
CA LEU A 577 14.46 -30.35 8.56
C LEU A 577 14.31 -31.51 9.57
N GLU A 578 14.52 -32.74 9.10
CA GLU A 578 14.49 -33.92 9.97
C GLU A 578 15.76 -33.96 10.84
N ASP A 579 15.72 -34.71 11.94
CA ASP A 579 16.88 -34.80 12.84
C ASP A 579 18.15 -35.29 12.12
N SER A 580 18.00 -36.13 11.09
CA SER A 580 19.11 -36.58 10.23
C SER A 580 19.72 -35.46 9.38
N ASP A 581 18.91 -34.52 8.91
CA ASP A 581 19.42 -33.39 8.12
C ASP A 581 20.29 -32.48 8.99
N TRP A 582 19.90 -32.31 10.26
CA TRP A 582 20.63 -31.51 11.24
C TRP A 582 21.97 -32.11 11.67
N GLU A 583 22.18 -33.42 11.51
CA GLU A 583 23.48 -34.04 11.80
C GLU A 583 24.59 -33.42 10.94
N ALA A 584 24.28 -33.05 9.68
CA ALA A 584 25.24 -32.40 8.78
C ALA A 584 25.64 -30.97 9.22
N PHE A 585 24.89 -30.36 10.16
CA PHE A 585 25.17 -29.04 10.70
C PHE A 585 25.97 -29.08 12.01
N LEU A 586 26.24 -30.27 12.56
CA LEU A 586 27.06 -30.40 13.75
C LEU A 586 28.49 -29.96 13.44
N LEU A 587 28.98 -28.96 14.17
CA LEU A 587 30.32 -28.44 13.96
C LEU A 587 31.36 -29.47 14.43
N GLU A 588 32.22 -29.88 13.52
CA GLU A 588 33.32 -30.81 13.78
C GLU A 588 34.67 -30.18 13.43
N TYR A 589 35.73 -30.64 14.11
CA TYR A 589 37.08 -30.28 13.73
C TYR A 589 37.48 -31.04 12.44
N HIS A 590 38.17 -30.35 11.54
CA HIS A 590 38.65 -30.97 10.32
C HIS A 590 39.86 -31.89 10.59
N GLY A 591 39.74 -33.18 10.23
CA GLY A 591 40.78 -34.20 10.38
C GLY A 591 40.82 -34.86 11.77
N ASP A 592 41.76 -35.79 11.99
CA ASP A 592 41.92 -36.48 13.29
C ASP A 592 42.76 -35.64 14.28
N VAL A 593 42.07 -34.74 14.98
CA VAL A 593 42.70 -33.91 16.02
C VAL A 593 43.18 -34.74 17.21
N ASP A 594 42.52 -35.84 17.56
CA ASP A 594 42.86 -36.62 18.75
C ASP A 594 44.14 -37.43 18.55
N GLU A 595 44.36 -37.97 17.34
CA GLU A 595 45.63 -38.57 16.95
C GLU A 595 46.76 -37.53 16.94
N ALA A 596 46.52 -36.36 16.33
CA ALA A 596 47.51 -35.29 16.25
C ALA A 596 47.96 -34.81 17.65
N LEU A 597 47.01 -34.61 18.58
CA LEU A 597 47.28 -34.20 19.96
C LEU A 597 47.95 -35.34 20.75
N ARG A 598 47.50 -36.59 20.63
CA ARG A 598 48.14 -37.75 21.29
C ARG A 598 49.59 -37.93 20.84
N ALA A 599 49.86 -37.86 19.55
CA ALA A 599 51.21 -37.99 19.00
C ALA A 599 52.13 -36.88 19.53
N LYS A 600 51.62 -35.64 19.64
CA LYS A 600 52.39 -34.52 20.22
C LYS A 600 52.61 -34.65 21.72
N LEU A 601 51.62 -35.13 22.46
CA LEU A 601 51.71 -35.36 23.90
C LEU A 601 52.74 -36.44 24.23
N ASP A 602 52.65 -37.59 23.56
CA ASP A 602 53.58 -38.72 23.74
C ASP A 602 55.02 -38.32 23.41
N LYS A 603 55.22 -37.58 22.31
CA LYS A 603 56.52 -37.01 21.96
C LYS A 603 57.04 -36.06 23.04
N ALA A 604 56.21 -35.14 23.53
CA ALA A 604 56.61 -34.17 24.54
C ALA A 604 57.00 -34.85 25.87
N SER A 605 56.17 -35.78 26.34
CA SER A 605 56.39 -36.50 27.60
C SER A 605 57.65 -37.38 27.54
N LYS A 606 57.84 -38.15 26.45
CA LYS A 606 59.05 -38.95 26.22
C LYS A 606 60.30 -38.08 26.14
N SER A 607 60.25 -36.95 25.43
CA SER A 607 61.37 -36.02 25.37
C SER A 607 61.68 -35.39 26.73
N ALA A 608 60.68 -34.95 27.50
CA ALA A 608 60.88 -34.42 28.85
C ALA A 608 61.53 -35.46 29.78
N ALA A 609 61.05 -36.71 29.75
CA ALA A 609 61.62 -37.80 30.54
C ALA A 609 63.06 -38.13 30.13
N SER A 610 63.34 -38.19 28.83
CA SER A 610 64.68 -38.41 28.28
C SER A 610 65.67 -37.32 28.72
N TRP A 611 65.27 -36.04 28.65
CA TRP A 611 66.12 -34.93 29.06
C TRP A 611 66.33 -34.85 30.58
N ARG A 612 65.37 -35.31 31.41
CA ARG A 612 65.57 -35.43 32.87
C ARG A 612 66.60 -36.50 33.22
N GLY A 613 66.45 -37.69 32.62
CA GLY A 613 67.26 -38.87 32.91
C GLY A 613 67.22 -39.34 34.37
N VAL A 614 68.15 -40.21 34.73
CA VAL A 614 68.23 -40.87 36.04
C VAL A 614 69.59 -40.52 36.68
N PRO A 615 69.65 -40.26 38.00
CA PRO A 615 70.92 -39.95 38.68
C PRO A 615 71.96 -41.05 38.50
N PRO A 616 73.19 -40.73 38.05
CA PRO A 616 74.25 -41.72 37.88
C PRO A 616 74.81 -42.19 39.23
N THR A 617 75.28 -43.43 39.29
CA THR A 617 75.92 -43.99 40.49
C THR A 617 77.28 -43.31 40.76
N PRO A 618 77.60 -42.89 42.00
CA PRO A 618 78.85 -42.20 42.29
C PRO A 618 80.09 -43.07 42.00
N PRO A 619 81.14 -42.55 41.35
CA PRO A 619 82.40 -43.27 41.16
C PRO A 619 83.17 -43.43 42.47
N GLN A 620 83.95 -44.51 42.59
CA GLN A 620 84.81 -44.77 43.77
C GLN A 620 85.96 -43.77 43.92
N ASP A 621 86.39 -43.14 42.82
CA ASP A 621 87.38 -42.06 42.79
C ASP A 621 86.67 -40.71 42.51
N PRO A 622 86.70 -39.75 43.44
CA PRO A 622 86.04 -38.46 43.27
C PRO A 622 86.63 -37.60 42.14
N THR A 623 87.81 -37.92 41.61
CA THR A 623 88.44 -37.17 40.51
C THR A 623 87.89 -37.55 39.12
N VAL A 624 87.19 -38.68 38.99
CA VAL A 624 86.61 -39.19 37.73
C VAL A 624 85.34 -38.43 37.35
N SER A 625 85.27 -37.91 36.12
CA SER A 625 84.10 -37.19 35.59
C SER A 625 82.92 -38.12 35.30
N PHE A 626 81.70 -37.64 35.59
CA PHE A 626 80.45 -38.29 35.18
C PHE A 626 80.16 -38.13 33.68
N ILE A 627 80.95 -37.33 32.96
CA ILE A 627 80.83 -37.10 31.51
C ILE A 627 82.02 -37.76 30.81
N VAL A 628 81.76 -38.76 29.97
CA VAL A 628 82.79 -39.49 29.21
C VAL A 628 83.46 -38.54 28.20
N SER A 629 84.79 -38.60 28.11
CA SER A 629 85.60 -37.79 27.18
C SER A 629 85.07 -37.89 25.74
N GLY A 630 84.72 -36.74 25.15
CA GLY A 630 84.18 -36.64 23.79
C GLY A 630 82.66 -36.41 23.68
N HIS A 631 81.89 -36.52 24.77
CA HIS A 631 80.46 -36.17 24.78
C HIS A 631 80.24 -34.67 25.06
N GLU A 632 79.37 -34.04 24.28
CA GLU A 632 78.96 -32.66 24.52
C GLU A 632 78.04 -32.55 25.75
N PRO A 633 78.37 -31.71 26.74
CA PRO A 633 77.58 -31.57 27.97
C PRO A 633 76.12 -31.18 27.72
N GLU A 634 75.83 -30.41 26.68
CA GLU A 634 74.46 -29.95 26.35
C GLU A 634 73.53 -31.07 25.87
N ASN A 635 74.09 -32.23 25.50
CA ASN A 635 73.35 -33.40 25.04
C ASN A 635 73.20 -34.48 26.13
N MET A 636 73.66 -34.19 27.35
CA MET A 636 73.56 -35.12 28.49
C MET A 636 72.24 -34.92 29.24
N ALA A 637 71.79 -35.96 29.95
CA ALA A 637 70.62 -35.85 30.81
C ALA A 637 70.87 -34.92 32.01
N LEU A 638 69.83 -34.23 32.46
CA LEU A 638 69.87 -33.28 33.56
C LEU A 638 70.46 -33.88 34.82
N ALA A 639 70.01 -35.08 35.21
CA ALA A 639 70.48 -35.76 36.41
C ALA A 639 72.00 -36.08 36.37
N THR A 640 72.55 -36.33 35.18
CA THR A 640 74.00 -36.54 35.00
C THR A 640 74.79 -35.24 35.14
N LEU A 641 74.24 -34.13 34.61
CA LEU A 641 74.85 -32.81 34.75
C LEU A 641 74.81 -32.31 36.20
N GLU A 642 73.72 -32.57 36.93
CA GLU A 642 73.59 -32.23 38.36
C GLU A 642 74.61 -32.98 39.23
N ALA A 643 74.84 -34.27 38.93
CA ALA A 643 75.88 -35.06 39.58
C ALA A 643 77.30 -34.53 39.28
N GLU A 644 77.56 -34.14 38.02
CA GLU A 644 78.86 -33.58 37.62
C GLU A 644 79.13 -32.20 38.23
N VAL A 645 78.11 -31.32 38.31
CA VAL A 645 78.21 -30.04 39.01
C VAL A 645 78.56 -30.25 40.48
N SER A 646 77.85 -31.17 41.16
CA SER A 646 78.09 -31.49 42.58
C SER A 646 79.51 -32.02 42.82
N ARG A 647 80.03 -32.83 41.89
CA ARG A 647 81.40 -33.36 41.94
C ARG A 647 82.45 -32.27 41.73
N LEU A 648 82.30 -31.46 40.69
CA LEU A 648 83.23 -30.36 40.39
C LEU A 648 83.27 -29.34 41.53
N GLN A 649 82.15 -29.09 42.21
CA GLN A 649 82.11 -28.28 43.43
C GLN A 649 82.97 -28.85 44.57
N GLY A 650 82.93 -30.18 44.78
CA GLY A 650 83.71 -30.84 45.82
C GLY A 650 85.23 -30.86 45.56
N LEU A 651 85.67 -30.67 44.32
CA LEU A 651 87.08 -30.69 43.90
C LEU A 651 87.76 -29.32 43.87
N ILE A 652 87.01 -28.23 43.95
CA ILE A 652 87.55 -26.86 44.02
C ILE A 652 87.95 -26.60 45.48
N ASN A 653 89.24 -26.79 45.78
CA ASN A 653 89.79 -26.75 47.15
C ASN A 653 90.02 -25.30 47.63
N ILE A 654 88.94 -24.53 47.82
CA ILE A 654 88.91 -23.16 48.36
C ILE A 654 87.69 -23.03 49.29
N ASP A 655 87.76 -22.12 50.27
CA ASP A 655 86.72 -21.74 51.22
C ASP A 655 85.28 -21.95 50.71
N ASN A 656 84.50 -22.76 51.43
CA ASN A 656 83.20 -23.32 51.02
C ASN A 656 82.18 -22.22 50.67
N GLU A 657 82.37 -21.01 51.17
CA GLU A 657 81.57 -19.83 50.79
C GLU A 657 81.83 -19.34 49.35
N THR A 658 83.07 -19.35 48.87
CA THR A 658 83.44 -18.78 47.57
C THR A 658 82.97 -19.66 46.41
N ALA A 659 83.05 -20.99 46.56
CA ALA A 659 82.52 -21.95 45.58
C ALA A 659 80.98 -21.89 45.45
N LYS A 660 80.28 -21.66 46.57
CA LYS A 660 78.83 -21.44 46.59
C LYS A 660 78.46 -20.13 45.88
N LYS A 661 79.18 -19.03 46.13
CA LYS A 661 78.98 -17.74 45.45
C LYS A 661 79.24 -17.84 43.94
N PHE A 662 80.29 -18.55 43.52
CA PHE A 662 80.59 -18.79 42.10
C PHE A 662 79.46 -19.56 41.40
N THR A 663 79.01 -20.68 41.98
CA THR A 663 77.92 -21.48 41.40
C THR A 663 76.61 -20.68 41.34
N ALA A 664 76.30 -19.90 42.38
CA ALA A 664 75.13 -19.04 42.41
C ALA A 664 75.16 -18.01 41.27
N LEU A 665 76.31 -17.41 40.99
CA LEU A 665 76.48 -16.47 39.87
C LEU A 665 76.32 -17.15 38.50
N VAL A 666 76.93 -18.32 38.28
CA VAL A 666 76.80 -19.04 36.99
C VAL A 666 75.36 -19.49 36.75
N ARG A 667 74.69 -20.03 37.79
CA ARG A 667 73.26 -20.36 37.72
C ARG A 667 72.44 -19.12 37.40
N ARG A 668 72.70 -17.99 38.06
CA ARG A 668 71.96 -16.76 37.82
C ARG A 668 72.17 -16.25 36.39
N ILE A 669 73.38 -16.29 35.86
CA ILE A 669 73.69 -15.92 34.46
C ILE A 669 72.85 -16.75 33.48
N ALA A 670 72.76 -18.06 33.70
CA ALA A 670 72.01 -18.95 32.83
C ALA A 670 70.48 -18.78 32.97
N GLU A 671 69.97 -18.49 34.18
CA GLU A 671 68.58 -18.09 34.40
C GLU A 671 68.24 -16.79 33.65
N GLU A 672 69.11 -15.78 33.71
CA GLU A 672 68.94 -14.50 33.01
C GLU A 672 69.00 -14.69 31.47
N ASN A 673 69.91 -15.52 30.95
CA ASN A 673 69.96 -15.86 29.52
C ASN A 673 68.69 -16.57 29.03
N THR A 674 68.11 -17.46 29.85
CA THR A 674 66.83 -18.10 29.53
C THR A 674 65.69 -17.08 29.46
N GLN A 675 65.68 -16.08 30.34
CA GLN A 675 64.72 -14.99 30.29
C GLN A 675 64.91 -14.10 29.06
N ILE A 676 66.15 -13.86 28.64
CA ILE A 676 66.46 -13.13 27.39
C ILE A 676 65.85 -13.84 26.18
N GLU A 677 66.02 -15.15 26.06
CA GLU A 677 65.42 -15.92 24.95
C GLU A 677 63.88 -15.88 24.96
N ALA A 678 63.26 -15.97 26.15
CA ALA A 678 61.81 -15.81 26.28
C ALA A 678 61.34 -14.40 25.88
N LEU A 679 62.09 -13.36 26.24
CA LEU A 679 61.82 -11.98 25.82
C LEU A 679 61.99 -11.80 24.30
N ARG A 680 62.98 -12.47 23.67
CA ARG A 680 63.15 -12.47 22.20
C ARG A 680 61.96 -13.10 21.49
N ALA A 681 61.47 -14.24 21.97
CA ALA A 681 60.29 -14.89 21.41
C ALA A 681 59.03 -14.02 21.56
N SER A 682 58.83 -13.41 22.74
CA SER A 682 57.73 -12.47 22.95
C SER A 682 57.85 -11.22 22.08
N LEU A 683 59.07 -10.73 21.84
CA LEU A 683 59.34 -9.60 20.96
C LEU A 683 58.98 -9.96 19.51
N ALA A 684 59.37 -11.14 19.03
CA ALA A 684 59.06 -11.60 17.68
C ALA A 684 57.54 -11.69 17.41
N ASP A 685 56.75 -12.20 18.35
CA ASP A 685 55.28 -12.19 18.23
C ASP A 685 54.71 -10.77 18.18
N CYS A 686 55.24 -9.87 19.02
CA CYS A 686 54.82 -8.47 19.05
C CYS A 686 55.22 -7.72 17.76
N GLU A 687 56.37 -8.04 17.16
CA GLU A 687 56.82 -7.47 15.89
C GLU A 687 55.91 -7.90 14.72
N GLY A 688 55.36 -9.11 14.74
CA GLY A 688 54.37 -9.59 13.77
C GLY A 688 52.96 -8.99 13.91
N ALA A 689 52.68 -8.24 14.98
CA ALA A 689 51.35 -7.70 15.25
C ALA A 689 50.89 -6.67 14.21
N ALA A 690 51.82 -5.90 13.62
CA ALA A 690 51.48 -4.86 12.64
C ALA A 690 50.83 -5.44 11.36
N ASP A 691 51.33 -6.58 10.87
CA ASP A 691 50.78 -7.23 9.68
C ASP A 691 49.41 -7.86 9.96
N ARG A 692 49.23 -8.45 11.15
CA ARG A 692 47.93 -9.01 11.58
C ARG A 692 46.88 -7.92 11.74
N MET A 693 47.23 -6.78 12.35
CA MET A 693 46.34 -5.62 12.45
C MET A 693 45.87 -5.13 11.09
N ARG A 694 46.77 -5.10 10.09
CA ARG A 694 46.42 -4.68 8.72
C ARG A 694 45.36 -5.62 8.13
N LYS A 695 45.60 -6.94 8.17
CA LYS A 695 44.64 -7.94 7.68
C LYS A 695 43.27 -7.84 8.35
N LEU A 696 43.24 -7.72 9.68
CA LEU A 696 41.99 -7.57 10.43
C LEU A 696 41.26 -6.25 10.08
N SER A 697 42.00 -5.19 9.79
CA SER A 697 41.41 -3.90 9.38
C SER A 697 40.77 -4.00 7.99
N ASP A 698 41.43 -4.67 7.05
CA ASP A 698 40.92 -4.92 5.70
C ASP A 698 39.64 -5.81 5.74
N GLU A 699 39.66 -6.84 6.60
CA GLU A 699 38.51 -7.69 6.85
C GLU A 699 37.34 -6.90 7.45
N ARG A 700 37.57 -6.05 8.46
CA ARG A 700 36.52 -5.23 9.08
C ARG A 700 35.89 -4.27 8.08
N GLN A 701 36.69 -3.64 7.21
CA GLN A 701 36.16 -2.78 6.16
C GLN A 701 35.28 -3.57 5.19
N THR A 702 35.69 -4.77 4.81
CA THR A 702 34.90 -5.66 3.96
C THR A 702 33.59 -6.08 4.65
N THR A 703 33.62 -6.41 5.93
CA THR A 703 32.43 -6.75 6.72
C THR A 703 31.44 -5.57 6.82
N TYR A 704 31.94 -4.34 7.00
CA TYR A 704 31.11 -3.14 6.99
C TYR A 704 30.36 -2.96 5.67
N LEU A 705 31.00 -3.24 4.53
CA LEU A 705 30.31 -3.20 3.23
C LEU A 705 29.20 -4.24 3.11
N ARG A 706 29.36 -5.43 3.71
CA ARG A 706 28.30 -6.46 3.75
C ARG A 706 27.10 -6.06 4.60
N VAL A 707 27.29 -5.23 5.63
CA VAL A 707 26.16 -4.63 6.37
C VAL A 707 25.31 -3.79 5.41
N PHE A 708 25.93 -2.99 4.55
CA PHE A 708 25.21 -2.20 3.55
C PHE A 708 24.61 -3.04 2.42
N GLU A 709 25.23 -4.16 2.03
CA GLU A 709 24.59 -5.14 1.13
C GLU A 709 23.26 -5.62 1.71
N ALA A 710 23.20 -5.93 3.01
CA ALA A 710 21.98 -6.34 3.68
C ALA A 710 20.93 -5.20 3.74
N ILE A 711 21.35 -3.97 4.05
CA ILE A 711 20.46 -2.79 4.05
C ILE A 711 19.89 -2.52 2.65
N LEU A 712 20.72 -2.55 1.60
CA LEU A 712 20.31 -2.38 0.21
C LEU A 712 19.33 -3.47 -0.23
N ALA A 713 19.57 -4.71 0.18
CA ALA A 713 18.68 -5.81 -0.14
C ALA A 713 17.32 -5.69 0.57
N LYS A 714 17.30 -5.22 1.82
CA LYS A 714 16.05 -4.90 2.53
C LYS A 714 15.29 -3.74 1.87
N GLU A 715 15.99 -2.69 1.45
CA GLU A 715 15.38 -1.59 0.68
C GLU A 715 14.75 -2.11 -0.62
N HIS A 716 15.39 -3.05 -1.30
CA HIS A 716 14.85 -3.65 -2.52
C HIS A 716 13.57 -4.44 -2.24
N VAL A 717 13.53 -5.25 -1.17
CA VAL A 717 12.30 -5.95 -0.74
C VAL A 717 11.15 -4.98 -0.53
N LEU A 718 11.40 -3.86 0.15
CA LEU A 718 10.39 -2.83 0.34
C LEU A 718 9.95 -2.24 -1.01
N ARG A 719 10.87 -1.82 -1.87
CA ARG A 719 10.50 -1.31 -3.21
C ARG A 719 9.64 -2.29 -4.00
N ASP A 720 9.93 -3.59 -3.90
CA ASP A 720 9.14 -4.63 -4.55
C ASP A 720 7.75 -4.79 -3.94
N LEU A 721 7.62 -4.73 -2.61
CA LEU A 721 6.33 -4.77 -1.90
C LEU A 721 5.41 -3.60 -2.28
N TYR A 722 5.99 -2.42 -2.49
CA TYR A 722 5.23 -1.23 -2.87
C TYR A 722 5.01 -1.08 -4.38
N LYS A 723 5.73 -1.86 -5.21
CA LYS A 723 5.66 -1.79 -6.67
C LYS A 723 4.23 -1.93 -7.23
N PRO A 724 3.37 -2.87 -6.76
CA PRO A 724 2.00 -2.98 -7.27
C PRO A 724 1.18 -1.70 -7.09
N LEU A 725 1.34 -1.03 -5.95
CA LEU A 725 0.69 0.24 -5.69
C LEU A 725 1.26 1.36 -6.58
N VAL A 726 2.59 1.44 -6.72
CA VAL A 726 3.25 2.44 -7.57
C VAL A 726 2.84 2.30 -9.04
N ASP A 727 2.90 1.09 -9.59
CA ASP A 727 2.53 0.81 -10.97
C ASP A 727 1.06 1.19 -11.21
N ARG A 728 0.20 0.98 -10.21
CA ARG A 728 -1.21 1.36 -10.24
C ARG A 728 -1.45 2.87 -10.17
N LEU A 729 -0.75 3.59 -9.29
CA LEU A 729 -0.81 5.05 -9.20
C LEU A 729 -0.35 5.72 -10.51
N GLN A 730 0.66 5.14 -11.17
CA GLN A 730 1.15 5.60 -12.48
C GLN A 730 0.13 5.33 -13.61
N ALA A 731 -0.56 4.18 -13.57
CA ALA A 731 -1.58 3.83 -14.56
C ALA A 731 -2.90 4.62 -14.39
N ALA A 732 -3.21 5.04 -13.16
CA ALA A 732 -4.42 5.80 -12.86
C ALA A 732 -4.46 7.15 -13.59
N GLU A 733 -5.66 7.72 -13.77
CA GLU A 733 -5.86 9.07 -14.30
C GLU A 733 -6.40 10.02 -13.22
N GLY A 734 -6.29 11.32 -13.42
CA GLY A 734 -6.80 12.32 -12.49
C GLY A 734 -6.01 12.41 -11.18
N THR A 735 -6.71 12.57 -10.05
CA THR A 735 -6.15 12.84 -8.72
C THR A 735 -5.17 11.77 -8.25
N LEU A 736 -5.37 10.51 -8.64
CA LEU A 736 -4.53 9.40 -8.20
C LEU A 736 -3.07 9.54 -8.66
N ARG A 737 -2.79 10.19 -9.80
CA ARG A 737 -1.41 10.44 -10.26
C ARG A 737 -0.63 11.40 -9.38
N LYS A 738 -1.31 12.16 -8.53
CA LYS A 738 -0.68 13.10 -7.61
C LYS A 738 -0.02 12.38 -6.44
N LEU A 739 -0.40 11.14 -6.16
CA LEU A 739 0.23 10.29 -5.15
C LEU A 739 1.49 9.64 -5.72
N SER A 740 2.56 9.68 -4.94
CA SER A 740 3.77 8.90 -5.21
C SER A 740 4.28 8.28 -3.92
N PHE A 741 4.95 7.15 -4.07
CA PHE A 741 5.56 6.44 -2.95
C PHE A 741 7.07 6.38 -3.16
N SER A 742 7.83 6.55 -2.08
CA SER A 742 9.28 6.34 -2.07
C SER A 742 9.72 5.60 -0.81
N ALA A 743 10.56 4.58 -1.00
CA ALA A 743 11.34 3.95 0.05
C ALA A 743 12.81 4.32 -0.16
N THR A 744 13.38 5.05 0.79
CA THR A 744 14.75 5.61 0.69
C THR A 744 15.48 5.43 2.01
N ARG A 745 16.81 5.27 1.96
CA ARG A 745 17.61 5.33 3.18
C ARG A 745 17.68 6.77 3.68
N HIS A 746 17.40 6.97 4.96
CA HIS A 746 17.70 8.20 5.67
C HIS A 746 18.91 8.01 6.57
N ALA A 747 19.82 8.99 6.55
CA ALA A 747 21.01 9.00 7.40
C ALA A 747 20.91 10.13 8.45
N ASP A 748 20.74 9.76 9.73
CA ASP A 748 20.84 10.71 10.85
C ASP A 748 22.32 11.04 11.16
N VAL A 749 22.88 11.85 10.27
CA VAL A 749 24.25 12.38 10.39
C VAL A 749 24.43 13.16 11.71
N GLY A 750 23.37 13.76 12.24
CA GLY A 750 23.41 14.51 13.50
C GLY A 750 23.66 13.60 14.69
N GLN A 751 22.91 12.49 14.79
CA GLN A 751 23.09 11.47 15.81
C GLN A 751 24.49 10.83 15.70
N TRP A 752 24.88 10.42 14.49
CA TRP A 752 26.20 9.82 14.25
C TRP A 752 27.34 10.76 14.68
N ALA A 753 27.28 12.03 14.27
CA ALA A 753 28.28 13.02 14.65
C ALA A 753 28.29 13.28 16.16
N SER A 754 27.12 13.37 16.81
CA SER A 754 27.02 13.58 18.26
C SER A 754 27.67 12.45 19.07
N LEU A 755 27.53 11.21 18.63
CA LEU A 755 28.20 10.06 19.23
C LEU A 755 29.71 10.12 19.05
N GLY A 756 30.17 10.53 17.87
CA GLY A 756 31.60 10.73 17.58
C GLY A 756 32.21 11.85 18.40
N GLU A 757 31.56 13.00 18.49
CA GLU A 757 32.03 14.18 19.26
C GLU A 757 32.28 13.87 20.73
N LYS A 758 31.56 12.90 21.32
CA LYS A 758 31.80 12.42 22.69
C LYS A 758 33.14 11.71 22.87
N LEU A 759 33.84 11.39 21.78
CA LEU A 759 35.15 10.73 21.77
C LEU A 759 36.30 11.75 21.66
N PHE A 760 36.07 13.00 21.25
CA PHE A 760 37.16 13.94 20.96
C PHE A 760 37.20 15.15 21.92
N ASP A 761 38.39 15.71 22.16
CA ASP A 761 38.57 17.00 22.85
C ASP A 761 38.35 18.14 21.86
N LEU A 762 37.08 18.57 21.76
CA LEU A 762 36.60 19.60 20.82
C LEU A 762 37.19 21.01 21.05
N ARG A 763 38.03 21.21 22.07
CA ARG A 763 38.67 22.50 22.38
C ARG A 763 39.99 22.71 21.65
N ARG A 764 40.59 21.64 21.12
CA ARG A 764 41.86 21.70 20.39
C ARG A 764 41.66 22.39 19.04
N VAL A 765 42.69 23.11 18.59
CA VAL A 765 42.70 23.78 17.28
C VAL A 765 42.88 22.70 16.19
N GLY A 766 41.98 22.69 15.21
CA GLY A 766 41.90 21.68 14.15
C GLY A 766 40.50 21.70 13.50
N ASP A 767 40.27 20.82 12.53
CA ASP A 767 39.00 20.75 11.78
C ASP A 767 37.83 20.21 12.65
N PHE A 768 38.15 19.59 13.81
CA PHE A 768 37.21 19.10 14.81
C PHE A 768 36.92 20.10 15.95
N LYS A 769 37.34 21.36 15.82
CA LYS A 769 37.11 22.38 16.85
C LYS A 769 35.63 22.76 16.92
N GLY A 770 35.04 22.59 18.10
CA GLY A 770 33.62 22.91 18.35
C GLY A 770 32.64 21.79 17.97
N LYS A 771 31.43 21.85 18.55
CA LYS A 771 30.34 20.94 18.20
C LYS A 771 29.79 21.28 16.81
N GLY A 772 29.49 20.26 16.01
CA GLY A 772 28.88 20.35 14.69
C GLY A 772 29.84 20.18 13.50
N SER A 773 31.16 20.25 13.71
CA SER A 773 32.14 20.17 12.61
C SER A 773 32.16 18.80 11.94
N ILE A 774 32.03 17.71 12.72
CA ILE A 774 31.88 16.34 12.21
C ILE A 774 30.62 16.22 11.35
N ALA A 775 29.50 16.75 11.85
CA ALA A 775 28.23 16.71 11.13
C ALA A 775 28.31 17.48 9.81
N GLN A 776 28.93 18.67 9.78
CA GLN A 776 29.07 19.46 8.56
C GLN A 776 29.86 18.73 7.48
N TRP A 777 30.94 18.06 7.86
CA TRP A 777 31.75 17.30 6.92
C TRP A 777 31.04 16.04 6.44
N ALA A 778 30.46 15.26 7.35
CA ALA A 778 29.74 14.04 7.00
C ALA A 778 28.53 14.34 6.10
N ASN A 779 27.84 15.46 6.32
CA ASN A 779 26.79 15.95 5.41
C ASN A 779 27.31 16.25 4.00
N ARG A 780 28.57 16.70 3.86
CA ARG A 780 29.16 17.05 2.58
C ARG A 780 29.75 15.84 1.84
N HIS A 781 30.22 14.83 2.56
CA HIS A 781 31.06 13.77 2.00
C HIS A 781 30.55 12.34 2.21
N MET A 782 29.68 12.09 3.20
CA MET A 782 29.18 10.75 3.52
C MET A 782 27.67 10.59 3.35
N ARG A 783 26.88 11.65 3.59
CA ARG A 783 25.40 11.58 3.54
C ARG A 783 24.89 10.99 2.24
N GLU A 784 25.38 11.48 1.09
CA GLU A 784 24.94 10.98 -0.21
C GLU A 784 25.23 9.48 -0.38
N ALA A 785 26.42 9.03 0.04
CA ALA A 785 26.75 7.61 -0.01
C ALA A 785 25.84 6.75 0.89
N TRP A 786 25.49 7.23 2.08
CA TRP A 786 24.56 6.54 2.98
C TRP A 786 23.11 6.53 2.47
N GLU A 787 22.62 7.64 1.94
CA GLU A 787 21.21 7.79 1.54
C GLU A 787 20.91 7.21 0.15
N THR A 788 21.82 7.36 -0.83
CA THR A 788 21.57 6.98 -2.23
C THR A 788 22.68 6.14 -2.86
N GLY A 789 23.85 6.06 -2.25
CA GLY A 789 25.01 5.32 -2.76
C GLY A 789 24.84 3.81 -2.80
N ASP A 790 25.57 3.16 -3.70
CA ASP A 790 25.77 1.72 -3.70
C ASP A 790 26.94 1.32 -2.76
N VAL A 791 27.21 0.01 -2.66
CA VAL A 791 28.27 -0.52 -1.79
C VAL A 791 29.64 0.11 -2.12
N ALA A 792 29.92 0.38 -3.41
CA ALA A 792 31.18 0.98 -3.83
C ALA A 792 31.29 2.44 -3.38
N ALA A 793 30.23 3.24 -3.52
CA ALA A 793 30.18 4.62 -3.05
C ALA A 793 30.37 4.72 -1.53
N ILE A 794 29.78 3.80 -0.76
CA ILE A 794 29.95 3.73 0.70
C ILE A 794 31.40 3.40 1.06
N GLY A 795 32.02 2.46 0.33
CA GLY A 795 33.43 2.11 0.51
C GLY A 795 34.38 3.29 0.23
N GLU A 796 34.14 4.03 -0.85
CA GLU A 796 34.91 5.24 -1.17
C GLU A 796 34.71 6.34 -0.13
N ALA A 797 33.47 6.59 0.33
CA ALA A 797 33.19 7.59 1.36
C ALA A 797 33.88 7.26 2.70
N LEU A 798 33.86 5.98 3.12
CA LEU A 798 34.57 5.53 4.31
C LEU A 798 36.09 5.68 4.15
N LYS A 799 36.62 5.32 2.98
CA LYS A 799 38.04 5.46 2.67
C LYS A 799 38.46 6.93 2.73
N LEU A 800 37.72 7.83 2.07
CA LEU A 800 37.93 9.27 2.12
C LEU A 800 37.95 9.81 3.56
N PHE A 801 37.01 9.37 4.42
CA PHE A 801 37.00 9.74 5.83
C PHE A 801 38.28 9.28 6.54
N THR A 802 38.68 8.02 6.36
CA THR A 802 39.89 7.49 7.00
C THR A 802 41.15 8.18 6.49
N GLU A 803 41.32 8.38 5.19
CA GLU A 803 42.50 9.03 4.59
C GLU A 803 42.61 10.51 4.99
N ALA A 804 41.48 11.23 5.04
CA ALA A 804 41.48 12.64 5.42
C ALA A 804 41.91 12.84 6.88
N TRP A 805 41.54 11.92 7.79
CA TRP A 805 41.48 12.25 9.21
C TRP A 805 42.11 11.25 10.18
N GLN A 806 42.69 10.14 9.70
CA GLN A 806 43.25 9.10 10.56
C GLN A 806 44.31 9.61 11.55
N GLU A 807 45.16 10.56 11.16
CA GLU A 807 46.16 11.15 12.07
C GLU A 807 45.53 12.17 13.03
N GLU A 808 44.64 13.04 12.56
CA GLU A 808 44.03 14.10 13.36
C GLU A 808 43.08 13.56 14.43
N LEU A 809 42.24 12.57 14.08
CA LEU A 809 41.27 11.94 15.00
C LEU A 809 41.95 11.29 16.20
N THR A 810 43.14 10.70 16.01
CA THR A 810 43.92 10.13 17.12
C THR A 810 44.61 11.19 17.97
N ALA A 811 44.94 12.35 17.40
CA ALA A 811 45.57 13.48 18.10
C ALA A 811 44.59 14.28 18.95
N VAL A 812 43.29 14.25 18.63
CA VAL A 812 42.23 14.94 19.38
C VAL A 812 41.43 14.02 20.31
N ALA A 813 41.92 12.80 20.63
CA ALA A 813 41.26 11.93 21.60
C ALA A 813 41.00 12.66 22.94
N ASN A 814 39.81 12.48 23.51
CA ASN A 814 39.44 13.10 24.81
C ASN A 814 40.09 12.42 26.02
N VAL A 815 40.86 11.37 25.78
CA VAL A 815 41.65 10.66 26.79
C VAL A 815 43.13 10.97 26.58
N PRO A 816 43.91 11.17 27.67
CA PRO A 816 45.33 11.44 27.57
C PRO A 816 46.08 10.28 26.88
N ALA A 817 46.93 10.58 25.89
CA ALA A 817 47.72 9.55 25.19
C ALA A 817 48.73 8.82 26.09
N ASN A 818 49.05 9.40 27.25
CA ASN A 818 49.90 8.78 28.28
C ASN A 818 49.12 7.86 29.24
N ASP A 819 47.79 7.88 29.23
CA ASP A 819 46.96 6.88 29.93
C ASP A 819 46.65 5.74 28.97
N ALA A 820 47.51 4.71 29.00
CA ALA A 820 47.41 3.58 28.10
C ALA A 820 46.09 2.80 28.25
N GLN A 821 45.46 2.76 29.43
CA GLN A 821 44.20 2.03 29.62
C GLN A 821 43.00 2.82 29.08
N ALA A 822 42.94 4.12 29.37
CA ALA A 822 41.87 4.98 28.87
C ALA A 822 41.94 5.13 27.34
N TYR A 823 43.16 5.30 26.78
CA TYR A 823 43.38 5.38 25.34
C TYR A 823 43.01 4.08 24.61
N ARG A 824 43.20 2.92 25.24
CA ARG A 824 42.76 1.62 24.72
C ARG A 824 41.25 1.51 24.61
N ASN A 825 40.52 1.79 25.69
CA ASN A 825 39.06 1.74 25.69
C ASN A 825 38.46 2.75 24.69
N TRP A 826 39.12 3.90 24.55
CA TRP A 826 38.75 4.90 23.57
C TRP A 826 38.88 4.39 22.12
N LEU A 827 39.97 3.72 21.77
CA LEU A 827 40.16 3.16 20.43
C LEU A 827 39.08 2.14 20.04
N MET A 828 38.65 1.30 20.99
CA MET A 828 37.55 0.35 20.75
C MET A 828 36.23 1.09 20.49
N ARG A 829 35.92 2.10 21.30
CA ARG A 829 34.73 2.94 21.11
C ARG A 829 34.76 3.73 19.81
N PHE A 830 35.93 4.22 19.42
CA PHE A 830 36.14 4.91 18.14
C PHE A 830 35.86 3.99 16.95
N ALA A 831 36.38 2.76 16.98
CA ALA A 831 36.08 1.76 15.97
C ALA A 831 34.58 1.43 15.92
N LYS A 832 33.96 1.17 17.07
CA LYS A 832 32.52 0.87 17.16
C LYS A 832 31.66 2.01 16.61
N TRP A 833 32.04 3.26 16.86
CA TRP A 833 31.35 4.42 16.32
C TRP A 833 31.52 4.56 14.79
N LEU A 834 32.75 4.48 14.28
CA LEU A 834 33.02 4.69 12.85
C LEU A 834 32.35 3.65 11.95
N PHE A 835 32.28 2.40 12.41
CA PHE A 835 31.68 1.29 11.67
C PHE A 835 30.25 0.96 12.11
N SER A 836 29.61 1.83 12.92
CA SER A 836 28.19 1.69 13.27
C SER A 836 27.30 2.08 12.10
N THR A 837 26.17 1.42 11.97
CA THR A 837 25.11 1.67 10.97
C THR A 837 23.78 2.06 11.60
N GLU A 838 23.73 2.31 12.92
CA GLU A 838 22.50 2.67 13.65
C GLU A 838 21.86 3.96 13.12
N HIS A 839 22.68 4.85 12.56
CA HIS A 839 22.27 6.12 11.97
C HIS A 839 21.66 5.99 10.57
N VAL A 840 21.66 4.80 9.96
CA VAL A 840 21.06 4.54 8.65
C VAL A 840 19.82 3.68 8.82
N GLN A 841 18.68 4.26 8.47
CA GLN A 841 17.37 3.61 8.51
C GLN A 841 16.71 3.70 7.14
N ILE A 842 15.79 2.78 6.84
CA ILE A 842 14.98 2.88 5.63
C ILE A 842 13.69 3.58 6.04
N GLU A 843 13.47 4.77 5.51
CA GLU A 843 12.23 5.52 5.67
C GLU A 843 11.35 5.33 4.45
N TYR A 844 10.05 5.28 4.68
CA TYR A 844 9.04 5.26 3.64
C TYR A 844 8.20 6.53 3.74
N SER A 845 7.95 7.16 2.60
CA SER A 845 7.13 8.36 2.52
C SER A 845 6.14 8.22 1.38
N ILE A 846 4.88 8.53 1.66
CA ILE A 846 3.90 8.83 0.63
C ILE A 846 3.89 10.33 0.42
N ASN A 847 4.06 10.74 -0.83
CA ASN A 847 4.01 12.13 -1.22
C ASN A 847 2.73 12.39 -2.01
N TYR A 848 2.10 13.54 -1.78
CA TYR A 848 1.04 14.09 -2.60
C TYR A 848 1.55 15.38 -3.26
N GLU A 849 1.54 15.44 -4.59
CA GLU A 849 2.12 16.54 -5.38
C GLU A 849 3.59 16.86 -4.97
N GLY A 850 4.36 15.83 -4.64
CA GLY A 850 5.77 15.96 -4.22
C GLY A 850 5.96 16.43 -2.78
N THR A 851 4.89 16.56 -2.00
CA THR A 851 4.96 16.88 -0.56
C THR A 851 4.61 15.66 0.28
N ASP A 852 5.47 15.34 1.25
CA ASP A 852 5.25 14.25 2.21
C ASP A 852 3.90 14.39 2.93
N ILE A 853 3.15 13.29 3.06
CA ILE A 853 1.84 13.22 3.71
C ILE A 853 1.86 13.80 5.12
N THR A 854 2.97 13.66 5.83
CA THR A 854 3.19 14.19 7.18
C THR A 854 3.24 15.71 7.23
N LYS A 855 3.58 16.36 6.11
CA LYS A 855 3.71 17.82 5.96
C LYS A 855 2.49 18.46 5.29
N LEU A 856 1.47 17.68 4.94
CA LEU A 856 0.28 18.16 4.27
C LEU A 856 -0.68 18.92 5.21
N SER A 857 -1.44 19.84 4.63
CA SER A 857 -2.55 20.48 5.35
C SER A 857 -3.61 19.45 5.75
N PRO A 858 -4.38 19.67 6.84
CA PRO A 858 -5.46 18.76 7.24
C PRO A 858 -6.46 18.48 6.10
N GLY A 859 -6.80 19.50 5.30
CA GLY A 859 -7.67 19.33 4.13
C GLY A 859 -7.05 18.38 3.10
N THR A 860 -5.81 18.62 2.68
CA THR A 860 -5.14 17.74 1.70
C THR A 860 -5.00 16.31 2.21
N ARG A 861 -4.75 16.11 3.51
CA ARG A 861 -4.73 14.77 4.13
C ARG A 861 -6.08 14.06 4.05
N GLY A 862 -7.18 14.78 4.26
CA GLY A 862 -8.54 14.24 4.09
C GLY A 862 -8.77 13.72 2.67
N ILE A 863 -8.26 14.42 1.65
CA ILE A 863 -8.32 13.95 0.26
C ILE A 863 -7.52 12.66 0.08
N VAL A 864 -6.28 12.61 0.59
CA VAL A 864 -5.43 11.40 0.49
C VAL A 864 -6.09 10.20 1.16
N LEU A 865 -6.69 10.38 2.33
CA LEU A 865 -7.44 9.34 3.03
C LEU A 865 -8.59 8.82 2.16
N LEU A 866 -9.43 9.73 1.61
CA LEU A 866 -10.54 9.33 0.76
C LEU A 866 -10.08 8.67 -0.54
N LEU A 867 -8.94 9.08 -1.11
CA LEU A 867 -8.33 8.42 -2.26
C LEU A 867 -7.98 6.96 -1.94
N LEU A 868 -7.38 6.69 -0.78
CA LEU A 868 -7.04 5.34 -0.33
C LEU A 868 -8.30 4.45 -0.25
N TYR A 869 -9.35 4.94 0.41
CA TYR A 869 -10.60 4.18 0.58
C TYR A 869 -11.42 4.04 -0.70
N LEU A 870 -11.57 5.09 -1.51
CA LEU A 870 -12.48 5.11 -2.66
C LEU A 870 -11.86 4.46 -3.91
N ALA A 871 -10.55 4.60 -4.09
CA ALA A 871 -9.88 4.14 -5.29
C ALA A 871 -8.99 2.92 -5.05
N LEU A 872 -8.20 2.91 -3.97
CA LEU A 872 -7.11 1.93 -3.84
C LEU A 872 -7.57 0.62 -3.17
N ASP A 873 -8.59 0.65 -2.32
CA ASP A 873 -9.15 -0.55 -1.69
C ASP A 873 -10.10 -1.33 -2.64
N GLU A 874 -9.51 -2.07 -3.59
CA GLU A 874 -10.30 -2.79 -4.59
C GLU A 874 -10.81 -4.17 -4.16
N SER A 875 -10.15 -4.85 -3.23
CA SER A 875 -10.62 -6.15 -2.74
C SER A 875 -11.79 -5.99 -1.76
N ASP A 876 -11.90 -4.84 -1.07
CA ASP A 876 -12.96 -4.59 -0.10
C ASP A 876 -14.27 -4.13 -0.76
N HIS A 877 -15.21 -5.07 -0.82
CA HIS A 877 -16.56 -4.85 -1.33
C HIS A 877 -17.59 -4.48 -0.26
N ARG A 878 -17.20 -4.41 1.03
CA ARG A 878 -18.11 -4.05 2.13
C ARG A 878 -18.69 -2.64 1.92
N PRO A 879 -19.88 -2.34 2.47
CA PRO A 879 -20.41 -0.98 2.47
C PRO A 879 -19.41 0.00 3.09
N LEU A 880 -19.23 1.15 2.44
CA LEU A 880 -18.44 2.26 2.97
C LEU A 880 -19.39 3.31 3.52
N ILE A 881 -19.31 3.57 4.82
CA ILE A 881 -20.07 4.59 5.54
C ILE A 881 -19.12 5.75 5.84
N ILE A 882 -19.45 6.96 5.41
CA ILE A 882 -18.60 8.15 5.60
C ILE A 882 -19.43 9.27 6.21
N ASP A 883 -19.01 9.82 7.36
CA ASP A 883 -19.67 10.97 7.98
C ASP A 883 -18.87 12.25 7.80
N GLN A 884 -19.40 13.17 6.99
CA GLN A 884 -18.88 14.52 6.75
C GLN A 884 -17.38 14.58 6.45
N PRO A 885 -16.89 13.79 5.47
CA PRO A 885 -15.48 13.79 5.10
C PRO A 885 -14.99 15.15 4.55
N GLU A 886 -15.91 16.04 4.18
CA GLU A 886 -15.64 17.31 3.51
C GLU A 886 -15.38 18.51 4.43
N GLU A 887 -15.53 18.41 5.75
CA GLU A 887 -15.61 19.59 6.63
C GLU A 887 -14.37 20.50 6.56
N ASN A 888 -13.21 19.92 6.22
CA ASN A 888 -11.94 20.63 6.04
C ASN A 888 -11.53 20.82 4.56
N LEU A 889 -12.44 20.57 3.60
CA LEU A 889 -12.18 20.63 2.16
C LEU A 889 -12.92 21.80 1.50
N ASP A 890 -12.25 22.52 0.61
CA ASP A 890 -12.93 23.54 -0.19
C ASP A 890 -13.77 22.89 -1.31
N PRO A 891 -14.90 23.53 -1.72
CA PRO A 891 -15.79 22.96 -2.72
C PRO A 891 -15.15 22.65 -4.07
N LYS A 892 -14.11 23.38 -4.48
CA LYS A 892 -13.44 23.17 -5.76
C LYS A 892 -12.61 21.89 -5.70
N SER A 893 -11.82 21.69 -4.65
CA SER A 893 -11.05 20.46 -4.46
C SER A 893 -11.96 19.23 -4.37
N ILE A 894 -13.12 19.32 -3.70
CA ILE A 894 -14.12 18.23 -3.68
C ILE A 894 -14.58 17.88 -5.11
N PHE A 895 -14.92 18.89 -5.91
CA PHE A 895 -15.40 18.69 -7.28
C PHE A 895 -14.32 18.09 -8.19
N ASP A 896 -13.12 18.69 -8.18
CA ASP A 896 -12.02 18.30 -9.05
C ASP A 896 -11.42 16.95 -8.65
N GLU A 897 -11.39 16.63 -7.35
CA GLU A 897 -10.60 15.51 -6.81
C GLU A 897 -11.41 14.29 -6.39
N LEU A 898 -12.66 14.45 -5.89
CA LEU A 898 -13.41 13.37 -5.24
C LEU A 898 -14.64 12.89 -6.03
N VAL A 899 -15.32 13.76 -6.79
CA VAL A 899 -16.60 13.42 -7.45
C VAL A 899 -16.48 12.19 -8.35
N SER A 900 -15.44 12.15 -9.19
CA SER A 900 -15.18 11.02 -10.09
C SER A 900 -14.91 9.71 -9.33
N LEU A 901 -14.25 9.79 -8.17
CA LEU A 901 -13.96 8.64 -7.31
C LEU A 901 -15.23 8.08 -6.67
N PHE A 902 -16.14 8.94 -6.20
CA PHE A 902 -17.43 8.49 -5.67
C PHE A 902 -18.30 7.83 -6.77
N ILE A 903 -18.27 8.37 -7.99
CA ILE A 903 -18.96 7.76 -9.15
C ILE A 903 -18.37 6.38 -9.45
N ALA A 904 -17.05 6.22 -9.41
CA ALA A 904 -16.39 4.92 -9.60
C ALA A 904 -16.70 3.95 -8.44
N ALA A 905 -16.65 4.43 -7.19
CA ALA A 905 -16.90 3.63 -5.99
C ALA A 905 -18.34 3.11 -5.93
N LYS A 906 -19.35 3.96 -6.22
CA LYS A 906 -20.77 3.56 -6.22
C LYS A 906 -21.12 2.52 -7.28
N ALA A 907 -20.31 2.44 -8.33
CA ALA A 907 -20.45 1.41 -9.36
C ALA A 907 -19.95 0.03 -8.88
N LYS A 908 -19.15 -0.02 -7.81
CA LYS A 908 -18.47 -1.22 -7.30
C LYS A 908 -18.99 -1.72 -5.96
N ARG A 909 -19.30 -0.82 -5.02
CA ARG A 909 -19.78 -1.13 -3.67
C ARG A 909 -20.84 -0.13 -3.23
N GLN A 910 -21.57 -0.46 -2.18
CA GLN A 910 -22.51 0.47 -1.55
C GLN A 910 -21.73 1.56 -0.80
N VAL A 911 -22.10 2.81 -1.02
CA VAL A 911 -21.51 3.96 -0.31
C VAL A 911 -22.63 4.70 0.39
N ILE A 912 -22.54 4.88 1.70
CA ILE A 912 -23.50 5.61 2.53
C ILE A 912 -22.77 6.81 3.11
N MET A 913 -23.14 8.00 2.69
CA MET A 913 -22.43 9.22 3.05
C MET A 913 -23.36 10.21 3.74
N VAL A 914 -22.96 10.70 4.90
CA VAL A 914 -23.54 11.91 5.48
C VAL A 914 -22.76 13.10 4.94
N THR A 915 -23.46 14.06 4.36
CA THR A 915 -22.82 15.25 3.77
C THR A 915 -23.74 16.46 3.85
N HIS A 916 -23.14 17.65 3.82
CA HIS A 916 -23.83 18.91 3.62
C HIS A 916 -23.36 19.63 2.33
N ASN A 917 -22.59 18.94 1.49
CA ASN A 917 -22.00 19.49 0.28
C ASN A 917 -22.74 19.08 -0.98
N ALA A 918 -23.19 20.05 -1.77
CA ALA A 918 -23.92 19.82 -3.02
C ALA A 918 -23.12 19.02 -4.05
N ASN A 919 -21.79 19.17 -4.14
CA ASN A 919 -20.97 18.44 -5.11
C ASN A 919 -20.97 16.94 -4.84
N LEU A 920 -20.97 16.54 -3.56
CA LEU A 920 -20.98 15.14 -3.15
C LEU A 920 -22.36 14.46 -3.29
N VAL A 921 -23.42 15.21 -3.58
CA VAL A 921 -24.79 14.70 -3.75
C VAL A 921 -25.28 14.84 -5.18
N ILE A 922 -25.19 16.04 -5.74
CA ILE A 922 -25.71 16.40 -7.06
C ILE A 922 -24.73 16.00 -8.15
N ASN A 923 -23.46 16.38 -8.02
CA ASN A 923 -22.46 16.13 -9.07
C ASN A 923 -21.93 14.69 -9.09
N THR A 924 -22.08 13.95 -7.99
CA THR A 924 -21.87 12.50 -7.93
C THR A 924 -23.09 11.69 -8.41
N ASP A 925 -24.20 12.37 -8.72
CA ASP A 925 -25.49 11.77 -9.07
C ASP A 925 -25.93 10.71 -8.03
N ALA A 926 -26.13 11.13 -6.78
CA ALA A 926 -26.49 10.20 -5.69
C ALA A 926 -27.73 9.37 -6.05
N ASP A 927 -27.60 8.05 -5.90
CA ASP A 927 -28.65 7.10 -6.30
C ASP A 927 -29.83 7.13 -5.34
N GLN A 928 -29.60 7.49 -4.09
CA GLN A 928 -30.65 7.75 -3.12
C GLN A 928 -30.24 8.92 -2.25
N ILE A 929 -31.20 9.81 -2.00
CA ILE A 929 -31.05 10.91 -1.07
C ILE A 929 -32.01 10.65 0.09
N ILE A 930 -31.50 10.72 1.31
CA ILE A 930 -32.26 10.62 2.55
C ILE A 930 -32.18 11.98 3.25
N VAL A 931 -33.32 12.66 3.33
CA VAL A 931 -33.47 13.93 4.05
C VAL A 931 -33.86 13.65 5.49
N ALA A 932 -32.95 13.95 6.41
CA ALA A 932 -33.17 13.83 7.84
C ALA A 932 -33.75 15.11 8.43
N THR A 933 -34.76 14.97 9.27
CA THR A 933 -35.47 16.06 9.96
C THR A 933 -35.66 15.70 11.43
N ALA A 934 -35.42 16.66 12.32
CA ALA A 934 -35.65 16.49 13.75
C ALA A 934 -36.84 17.37 14.19
N GLY A 935 -37.74 16.77 14.96
CA GLY A 935 -38.87 17.42 15.59
C GLY A 935 -38.47 18.27 16.80
N THR A 936 -39.46 18.75 17.54
CA THR A 936 -39.25 19.55 18.74
C THR A 936 -38.60 18.74 19.85
N HIS A 937 -37.62 19.33 20.52
CA HIS A 937 -36.94 18.71 21.66
C HIS A 937 -37.84 18.76 22.89
N SER A 938 -38.04 17.61 23.53
CA SER A 938 -38.70 17.48 24.83
C SER A 938 -37.65 17.21 25.90
N HIS A 939 -37.84 17.75 27.11
CA HIS A 939 -36.85 17.62 28.17
C HIS A 939 -36.65 16.15 28.57
N GLY A 940 -35.41 15.66 28.56
CA GLY A 940 -35.07 14.28 28.93
C GLY A 940 -35.40 13.21 27.87
N GLN A 941 -35.77 13.61 26.64
CA GLN A 941 -36.01 12.69 25.52
C GLN A 941 -35.25 13.15 24.28
N LEU A 942 -34.96 12.22 23.38
CA LEU A 942 -34.48 12.55 22.05
C LEU A 942 -35.64 13.17 21.24
N PRO A 943 -35.37 14.18 20.39
CA PRO A 943 -36.36 14.68 19.46
C PRO A 943 -36.81 13.56 18.50
N PRO A 944 -38.08 13.51 18.07
CA PRO A 944 -38.51 12.60 17.03
C PRO A 944 -37.72 12.89 15.73
N ILE A 945 -37.04 11.89 15.19
CA ILE A 945 -36.26 11.98 13.95
C ILE A 945 -37.02 11.27 12.83
N SER A 946 -37.28 11.98 11.74
CA SER A 946 -37.94 11.47 10.55
C SER A 946 -37.03 11.56 9.33
N TYR A 947 -37.19 10.58 8.44
CA TYR A 947 -36.40 10.45 7.22
C TYR A 947 -37.33 10.36 6.01
N VAL A 948 -37.04 11.15 4.97
CA VAL A 948 -37.72 11.07 3.67
C VAL A 948 -36.68 10.69 2.63
N SER A 949 -36.97 9.69 1.79
CA SER A 949 -36.02 9.17 0.82
C SER A 949 -36.57 9.14 -0.61
N GLY A 950 -35.68 9.31 -1.59
CA GLY A 950 -36.02 9.41 -3.02
C GLY A 950 -34.80 9.68 -3.90
N GLY A 951 -35.02 9.87 -5.21
CA GLY A 951 -33.97 10.16 -6.21
C GLY A 951 -34.04 11.57 -6.77
N LEU A 952 -33.00 12.00 -7.51
CA LEU A 952 -32.96 13.33 -8.14
C LEU A 952 -33.96 13.49 -9.29
N GLU A 953 -34.52 12.42 -9.84
CA GLU A 953 -35.62 12.44 -10.81
C GLU A 953 -36.97 12.89 -10.19
N GLU A 954 -37.12 12.85 -8.87
CA GLU A 954 -38.35 13.25 -8.20
C GLU A 954 -38.35 14.76 -7.89
N ALA A 955 -39.39 15.46 -8.35
CA ALA A 955 -39.48 16.92 -8.23
C ALA A 955 -39.46 17.43 -6.77
N GLU A 956 -40.10 16.70 -5.86
CA GLU A 956 -40.12 17.04 -4.43
C GLU A 956 -38.73 16.89 -3.80
N MET A 957 -38.02 15.80 -4.13
CA MET A 957 -36.67 15.56 -3.64
C MET A 957 -35.70 16.63 -4.15
N ARG A 958 -35.74 16.99 -5.44
CA ARG A 958 -34.92 18.09 -5.97
C ARG A 958 -35.16 19.41 -5.25
N ARG A 959 -36.41 19.71 -4.88
CA ARG A 959 -36.73 20.93 -4.14
C ARG A 959 -36.08 20.91 -2.75
N GLN A 960 -36.26 19.83 -1.99
CA GLN A 960 -35.65 19.69 -0.66
C GLN A 960 -34.12 19.73 -0.71
N VAL A 961 -33.50 19.07 -1.68
CA VAL A 961 -32.05 19.11 -1.91
C VAL A 961 -31.58 20.54 -2.18
N CYS A 962 -32.27 21.28 -3.06
CA CYS A 962 -31.95 22.67 -3.36
C CYS A 962 -32.13 23.59 -2.13
N ASP A 963 -33.18 23.38 -1.35
CA ASP A 963 -33.45 24.15 -0.14
C ASP A 963 -32.38 23.92 0.94
N ILE A 964 -31.96 22.67 1.13
CA ILE A 964 -31.00 22.28 2.18
C ILE A 964 -29.56 22.61 1.80
N LEU A 965 -29.12 22.26 0.59
CA LEU A 965 -27.72 22.35 0.19
C LEU A 965 -27.37 23.66 -0.51
N GLU A 966 -28.34 24.31 -1.17
CA GLU A 966 -28.11 25.51 -1.99
C GLU A 966 -28.84 26.77 -1.46
N GLY A 967 -29.52 26.66 -0.31
CA GLY A 967 -30.30 27.74 0.29
C GLY A 967 -31.58 28.09 -0.49
N GLY A 968 -32.03 27.18 -1.36
CA GLY A 968 -33.26 27.29 -2.14
C GLY A 968 -33.09 27.89 -3.54
N GLU A 969 -34.09 27.65 -4.39
CA GLU A 969 -34.05 27.98 -5.82
C GLU A 969 -33.80 29.48 -6.08
N ALA A 970 -34.37 30.35 -5.26
CA ALA A 970 -34.19 31.80 -5.38
C ALA A 970 -32.73 32.22 -5.12
N ALA A 971 -32.11 31.67 -4.06
CA ALA A 971 -30.72 31.95 -3.72
C ALA A 971 -29.76 31.40 -4.77
N PHE A 972 -30.02 30.20 -5.28
CA PHE A 972 -29.22 29.60 -6.36
C PHE A 972 -29.28 30.43 -7.65
N LYS A 973 -30.49 30.79 -8.12
CA LYS A 973 -30.66 31.61 -9.34
C LYS A 973 -30.04 33.00 -9.21
N GLU A 974 -30.16 33.63 -8.05
CA GLU A 974 -29.57 34.96 -7.80
C GLU A 974 -28.04 34.89 -7.79
N ARG A 975 -27.44 33.85 -7.18
CA ARG A 975 -25.99 33.60 -7.27
C ARG A 975 -25.56 33.40 -8.72
N ALA A 976 -26.24 32.55 -9.49
CA ALA A 976 -25.94 32.32 -10.90
C ALA A 976 -26.02 33.63 -11.72
N ARG A 977 -27.06 34.45 -11.50
CA ARG A 977 -27.19 35.77 -12.16
C ARG A 977 -26.05 36.72 -11.81
N ARG A 978 -25.69 36.84 -10.53
CA ARG A 978 -24.58 37.71 -10.07
C ARG A 978 -23.24 37.26 -10.63
N LEU A 979 -23.01 35.95 -10.69
CA LEU A 979 -21.83 35.34 -11.31
C LEU A 979 -21.89 35.33 -12.84
N ARG A 980 -23.01 35.78 -13.44
CA ARG A 980 -23.28 35.79 -14.88
C ARG A 980 -23.19 34.40 -15.53
N VAL A 981 -23.48 33.36 -14.77
CA VAL A 981 -23.61 31.98 -15.27
C VAL A 981 -24.98 31.85 -15.92
N ARG A 982 -25.00 31.59 -17.23
CA ARG A 982 -26.24 31.29 -17.96
C ARG A 982 -26.61 29.83 -17.72
N LEU A 983 -27.79 29.61 -17.18
CA LEU A 983 -28.40 28.29 -17.05
C LEU A 983 -29.24 28.06 -18.31
N GLU A 984 -28.64 27.50 -19.35
CA GLU A 984 -29.39 26.93 -20.48
C GLU A 984 -29.61 25.45 -20.19
N ARG A 985 -30.81 24.95 -20.50
CA ARG A 985 -31.16 23.54 -20.33
C ARG A 985 -30.45 22.67 -21.34
#